data_AF-A0A060XPR2-F1
#
_entry.id   AF-A0A060XPR2-F1
#
_cell.length_a   1.000
_cell.length_b   1.000
_cell.length_c   1.000
_cell.angle_alpha   90.00
_cell.angle_beta   90.00
_cell.angle_gamma   90.00
#
_symmetry.space_group_name_H-M   'P 1'
#
loop_
_entity.id
_entity.type
_entity.pdbx_description
1 polymer ?
#
loop_
_entity_poly.entity_id
_entity_poly.type
_entity_poly.pdbx_seq_one_letter_code
_entity_poly.pdbx_strand_id
1 'polypeptide(L)'
;MIDGDDENGDDDDKKLSYEEVQGLLTMINIDLNEEYARNLFKKCDRSCDGRLDHGEIEVFCRELLRRPDLDAVFSRYSANGCVLSTVDLKDFLKDQGEDSSLIHAQSLILTYELNEWAQKNGYMTPNGFTMYMLSKENNVFDPDHARVYQDMTRSLAHYFISSSHNTYLTSDQVTGYSSTEAYIRALNQGCRCVELDCWDGDKGEPVIYHGHTLTSKVPFTEVIETIAEYAFKASPYPLILSLENHCSVEQQAVMARHLRSILGDKLLTKPLNEQQLQSLPSPELLTHWLLVVSPTAHIHKHYCVRGSWFDVHDDVFSCVPNTPDVVVVGGGQREVPILEVDCSFDGYASLFFPFASVLTTLALLLSPPPAGKHFVRHNSHQLSRIYPSGQRLQSSNYDPQDMWNGGCQIVALNFQTAGEEMDLNRGRFLPNGLCGYILKPSFLTRPDCNFNPENTGGGPGHDPTLLTIRVISAQQLPKPEWDKPSSIVDPQVWVETHGVPIDNNKKMSPRVDNNGFNPRWDCTFNFTLHVPELALVRFMVEDHDFTSRNDFLGQFTLPFTSLRTGYRHVHLLKVDGSSLSPTSLFIHVKRQSATHIQYCGLSLRSTMTDSNLPNSGGLKKRNKQKKSKEDAWKLDGAKDPFAMLDALPEEKQQEIQRALHLFSLGKGLPRTLEEASRRPYPFWDTQPVPKLGDDNATTHGPIEVDKVSVREEPYSLPQGFSWAPLDLGDPAVLRELCALLNENYMEEDDNTSRFDFSPEYLLWALCPPGWLPQWHCGVKVNGNQKLVGFIAAVPTNIRIYDTEKRMAQVHFLCVHKKLRSKRMTPVLIREVTRRVNMQGVYQAVYTASGVLPKPVATCRYWHRSLNPRKLIEVNFPISSLRGNMTIQRALKLNRLLEAPKTAGLRPMTRGDVKGVHMLLQGYLKKYHLAPVLSQEEVEHWLLPRENVIDTYVVENSAGVLTDFVSFYTMVSRVLNHPVHKGLKAAHSLYCVSSSTPLPDLMEDTLFLAKSVSVCVSGGQRLCVRVNL
;
A
#
# COMPACT_ATOMS: atom_id res chain seq x y z
N MET A 1 14.29 0.52 -47.72
CA MET A 1 13.44 1.65 -48.10
C MET A 1 14.27 2.92 -48.01
N ILE A 2 15.19 3.12 -48.94
CA ILE A 2 15.69 4.44 -49.35
C ILE A 2 16.01 4.25 -50.83
N ASP A 3 14.97 4.35 -51.65
CA ASP A 3 15.07 4.62 -53.09
C ASP A 3 13.91 5.54 -53.38
N GLY A 4 14.22 6.82 -53.50
CA GLY A 4 13.29 7.89 -53.80
C GLY A 4 14.07 8.91 -54.61
N ASP A 5 13.87 8.85 -55.91
CA ASP A 5 14.42 9.74 -56.92
C ASP A 5 14.13 11.22 -56.59
N ASP A 6 15.18 12.04 -56.56
CA ASP A 6 15.07 13.48 -56.77
C ASP A 6 16.17 13.90 -57.77
N GLU A 7 15.79 13.97 -59.05
CA GLU A 7 16.56 14.67 -60.07
C GLU A 7 16.42 16.18 -59.82
N ASN A 8 17.45 16.80 -59.23
CA ASN A 8 18.05 18.09 -59.60
C ASN A 8 18.79 18.75 -58.41
N GLY A 9 20.12 18.73 -58.43
CA GLY A 9 20.97 19.68 -57.68
C GLY A 9 22.12 19.04 -56.92
N ASP A 10 23.33 19.18 -57.48
CA ASP A 10 24.67 19.02 -56.88
C ASP A 10 24.96 17.78 -55.99
N ASP A 11 25.68 16.85 -56.62
CA ASP A 11 26.24 15.59 -56.11
C ASP A 11 27.43 15.88 -55.16
N ASP A 12 27.21 15.96 -53.84
CA ASP A 12 28.27 15.75 -52.83
C ASP A 12 27.85 15.37 -51.38
N ASP A 13 26.56 15.07 -51.09
CA ASP A 13 26.11 14.72 -49.71
C ASP A 13 25.62 13.26 -49.57
N LYS A 14 26.39 12.29 -50.11
CA LYS A 14 26.15 10.84 -49.91
C LYS A 14 26.65 10.31 -48.55
N LYS A 15 27.02 11.19 -47.62
CA LYS A 15 27.55 10.84 -46.30
C LYS A 15 26.75 11.53 -45.19
N LEU A 16 26.53 10.83 -44.07
CA LEU A 16 25.80 11.38 -42.94
C LEU A 16 26.75 11.98 -41.90
N SER A 17 26.55 13.25 -41.56
CA SER A 17 27.16 13.90 -40.39
C SER A 17 26.61 13.33 -39.07
N TYR A 18 27.29 13.63 -37.96
CA TYR A 18 26.83 13.19 -36.64
C TYR A 18 25.45 13.77 -36.28
N GLU A 19 25.19 15.02 -36.66
CA GLU A 19 23.91 15.70 -36.45
C GLU A 19 22.77 14.98 -37.22
N GLU A 20 23.03 14.53 -38.44
CA GLU A 20 22.08 13.75 -39.23
C GLU A 20 21.88 12.33 -38.68
N VAL A 21 22.94 11.71 -38.14
CA VAL A 21 22.82 10.43 -37.42
C VAL A 21 21.99 10.57 -36.14
N GLN A 22 22.12 11.68 -35.39
CA GLN A 22 21.23 11.97 -34.27
C GLN A 22 19.78 12.17 -34.72
N GLY A 23 19.57 12.86 -35.84
CA GLY A 23 18.26 12.97 -36.48
C GLY A 23 17.67 11.61 -36.84
N LEU A 24 18.48 10.71 -37.42
CA LEU A 24 18.10 9.34 -37.76
C LEU A 24 17.70 8.55 -36.52
N LEU A 25 18.52 8.55 -35.46
CA LEU A 25 18.26 7.88 -34.19
C LEU A 25 16.94 8.34 -33.56
N THR A 26 16.68 9.65 -33.60
CA THR A 26 15.42 10.24 -33.13
C THR A 26 14.23 9.76 -33.98
N MET A 27 14.39 9.70 -35.31
CA MET A 27 13.35 9.26 -36.24
C MET A 27 12.95 7.79 -36.03
N ILE A 28 13.88 6.94 -35.61
CA ILE A 28 13.65 5.53 -35.29
C ILE A 28 13.38 5.28 -33.80
N ASN A 29 13.10 6.34 -33.03
CA ASN A 29 12.76 6.31 -31.61
C ASN A 29 13.82 5.64 -30.72
N ILE A 30 15.10 5.87 -31.04
CA ILE A 30 16.26 5.38 -30.30
C ILE A 30 16.87 6.55 -29.53
N ASP A 31 16.68 6.56 -28.21
CA ASP A 31 17.29 7.54 -27.30
C ASP A 31 18.59 6.94 -26.72
N LEU A 32 19.73 7.43 -27.19
CA LEU A 32 21.07 6.99 -26.77
C LEU A 32 21.78 8.07 -25.99
N ASN A 33 22.59 7.65 -25.02
CA ASN A 33 23.58 8.52 -24.39
C ASN A 33 24.46 9.20 -25.45
N GLU A 34 24.57 10.54 -25.39
CA GLU A 34 25.30 11.33 -26.37
C GLU A 34 26.78 10.91 -26.47
N GLU A 35 27.42 10.59 -25.35
CA GLU A 35 28.80 10.10 -25.33
C GLU A 35 28.92 8.74 -26.03
N TYR A 36 27.97 7.83 -25.78
CA TYR A 36 27.93 6.52 -26.45
C TYR A 36 27.69 6.65 -27.95
N ALA A 37 26.71 7.47 -28.36
CA ALA A 37 26.41 7.71 -29.77
C ALA A 37 27.60 8.32 -30.51
N ARG A 38 28.28 9.32 -29.91
CA ARG A 38 29.51 9.91 -30.48
C ARG A 38 30.65 8.89 -30.57
N ASN A 39 30.83 8.06 -29.56
CA ASN A 39 31.87 7.02 -29.58
C ASN A 39 31.59 5.94 -30.64
N LEU A 40 30.34 5.54 -30.81
CA LEU A 40 29.92 4.60 -31.84
C LEU A 40 30.10 5.19 -33.24
N PHE A 41 29.70 6.45 -33.44
CA PHE A 41 29.92 7.17 -34.69
C PHE A 41 31.40 7.22 -35.06
N LYS A 42 32.26 7.68 -34.13
CA LYS A 42 33.72 7.74 -34.33
C LYS A 42 34.35 6.38 -34.60
N LYS A 43 33.80 5.30 -34.03
CA LYS A 43 34.27 3.94 -34.28
C LYS A 43 33.95 3.49 -35.71
N CYS A 44 32.85 3.99 -36.29
CA CYS A 44 32.38 3.62 -37.62
C CYS A 44 32.96 4.52 -38.73
N ASP A 45 33.29 5.78 -38.42
CA ASP A 45 34.01 6.71 -39.29
C ASP A 45 35.47 6.26 -39.46
N ARG A 46 35.72 5.33 -40.37
CA ARG A 46 37.05 4.84 -40.74
C ARG A 46 37.78 5.86 -41.60
N SER A 47 37.03 6.67 -42.35
CA SER A 47 37.55 7.73 -43.20
C SER A 47 38.15 8.91 -42.39
N CYS A 48 37.74 9.05 -41.13
CA CYS A 48 38.11 10.13 -40.21
C CYS A 48 37.74 11.54 -40.73
N ASP A 49 36.76 11.64 -41.62
CA ASP A 49 36.32 12.92 -42.20
C ASP A 49 35.14 13.56 -41.44
N GLY A 50 34.68 12.90 -40.37
CA GLY A 50 33.55 13.37 -39.56
C GLY A 50 32.18 13.08 -40.16
N ARG A 51 32.10 12.25 -41.22
CA ARG A 51 30.87 11.81 -41.87
C ARG A 51 30.93 10.30 -42.12
N LEU A 52 29.78 9.63 -42.09
CA LEU A 52 29.68 8.21 -42.42
C LEU A 52 29.24 8.04 -43.87
N ASP A 53 30.07 7.39 -44.68
CA ASP A 53 29.63 6.96 -46.02
C ASP A 53 28.65 5.78 -45.96
N HIS A 54 28.07 5.38 -47.10
CA HIS A 54 27.11 4.28 -47.17
C HIS A 54 27.61 2.97 -46.50
N GLY A 55 28.88 2.62 -46.68
CA GLY A 55 29.45 1.41 -46.08
C GLY A 55 29.64 1.55 -44.58
N GLU A 56 30.03 2.73 -44.11
CA GLU A 56 30.20 3.05 -42.69
C GLU A 56 28.85 3.17 -41.95
N ILE A 57 27.80 3.67 -42.62
CA ILE A 57 26.41 3.69 -42.10
C ILE A 57 25.90 2.27 -41.88
N GLU A 58 26.16 1.34 -42.80
CA GLU A 58 25.79 -0.06 -42.64
C GLU A 58 26.49 -0.68 -41.41
N VAL A 59 27.79 -0.37 -41.23
CA VAL A 59 28.57 -0.80 -40.06
C VAL A 59 27.99 -0.19 -38.78
N PHE A 60 27.63 1.10 -38.79
CA PHE A 60 27.03 1.80 -37.66
C PHE A 60 25.71 1.17 -37.24
N CYS A 61 24.78 0.96 -38.18
CA CYS A 61 23.50 0.32 -37.92
C CYS A 61 23.67 -1.13 -37.40
N ARG A 62 24.61 -1.88 -37.99
CA ARG A 62 24.93 -3.24 -37.54
C ARG A 62 25.48 -3.26 -36.12
N GLU A 63 26.37 -2.34 -35.76
CA GLU A 63 26.92 -2.24 -34.41
C GLU A 63 25.91 -1.69 -33.39
N LEU A 64 25.03 -0.78 -33.81
CA LEU A 64 23.94 -0.23 -32.98
C LEU A 64 22.91 -1.31 -32.59
N LEU A 65 22.50 -2.13 -33.57
CA LEU A 65 21.51 -3.18 -33.38
C LEU A 65 22.11 -4.49 -32.88
N ARG A 66 23.43 -4.52 -32.67
CA ARG A 66 24.13 -5.72 -32.22
C ARG A 66 23.64 -6.13 -30.83
N ARG A 67 23.37 -7.43 -30.68
CA ARG A 67 22.95 -8.05 -29.41
C ARG A 67 24.07 -8.93 -28.86
N PRO A 68 25.10 -8.35 -28.19
CA PRO A 68 26.23 -9.12 -27.68
C PRO A 68 25.83 -10.16 -26.62
N ASP A 69 24.71 -9.93 -25.94
CA ASP A 69 24.06 -10.87 -25.04
C ASP A 69 23.53 -12.12 -25.78
N LEU A 70 22.93 -11.96 -26.96
CA LEU A 70 22.52 -13.08 -27.81
C LEU A 70 23.70 -13.72 -28.55
N ASP A 71 24.69 -12.93 -29.01
CA ASP A 71 25.93 -13.44 -29.62
C ASP A 71 26.63 -14.43 -28.69
N ALA A 72 26.68 -14.12 -27.39
CA ALA A 72 27.28 -14.97 -26.37
C ALA A 72 26.51 -16.29 -26.18
N VAL A 73 25.18 -16.27 -26.28
CA VAL A 73 24.35 -17.49 -26.23
C VAL A 73 24.55 -18.30 -27.50
N PHE A 74 24.48 -17.66 -28.67
CA PHE A 74 24.69 -18.30 -29.98
C PHE A 74 26.04 -19.01 -30.06
N SER A 75 27.12 -18.30 -29.68
CA SER A 75 28.49 -18.83 -29.72
C SER A 75 28.71 -20.02 -28.79
N ARG A 76 27.88 -20.18 -27.76
CA ARG A 76 27.97 -21.32 -26.83
C ARG A 76 27.50 -22.63 -27.48
N TYR A 77 26.54 -22.56 -28.40
CA TYR A 77 25.98 -23.75 -29.05
C TYR A 77 26.49 -23.94 -30.48
N SER A 78 26.95 -22.88 -31.14
CA SER A 78 27.53 -22.98 -32.48
C SER A 78 28.92 -23.63 -32.45
N ALA A 79 29.07 -24.79 -33.09
CA ALA A 79 30.34 -25.50 -33.16
C ALA A 79 31.44 -24.71 -33.90
N ASN A 80 31.07 -23.85 -34.86
CA ASN A 80 32.00 -23.05 -35.66
C ASN A 80 31.93 -21.54 -35.37
N GLY A 81 31.03 -21.11 -34.48
CA GLY A 81 30.78 -19.71 -34.13
C GLY A 81 30.07 -18.89 -35.21
N CYS A 82 29.70 -19.48 -36.35
CA CYS A 82 29.11 -18.77 -37.48
C CYS A 82 27.65 -19.16 -37.77
N VAL A 83 27.30 -20.43 -37.57
CA VAL A 83 25.95 -20.97 -37.80
C VAL A 83 25.58 -21.97 -36.71
N LEU A 84 24.29 -22.10 -36.40
CA LEU A 84 23.74 -23.23 -35.65
C LEU A 84 23.22 -24.25 -36.67
N SER A 85 23.78 -25.45 -36.66
CA SER A 85 23.18 -26.58 -37.37
C SER A 85 21.87 -27.00 -36.71
N THR A 86 21.06 -27.81 -37.41
CA THR A 86 19.86 -28.40 -36.81
C THR A 86 20.16 -29.18 -35.53
N VAL A 87 21.36 -29.77 -35.41
CA VAL A 87 21.82 -30.49 -34.21
C VAL A 87 22.18 -29.51 -33.09
N ASP A 88 22.90 -28.43 -33.41
CA ASP A 88 23.26 -27.39 -32.42
C ASP A 88 22.00 -26.72 -31.85
N LEU A 89 21.04 -26.40 -32.71
CA LEU A 89 19.77 -25.82 -32.28
C LEU A 89 18.95 -26.80 -31.43
N LYS A 90 18.95 -28.08 -31.77
CA LYS A 90 18.35 -29.13 -30.93
C LYS A 90 18.97 -29.15 -29.53
N ASP A 91 20.29 -29.08 -29.42
CA ASP A 91 20.97 -29.08 -28.12
C ASP A 91 20.64 -27.81 -27.32
N PHE A 92 20.55 -26.66 -27.99
CA PHE A 92 20.03 -25.44 -27.38
C PHE A 92 18.61 -25.61 -26.81
N LEU A 93 17.68 -26.15 -27.61
CA LEU A 93 16.28 -26.38 -27.21
C LEU A 93 16.18 -27.35 -26.03
N LYS A 94 17.00 -28.41 -26.03
CA LYS A 94 17.11 -29.36 -24.93
C LYS A 94 17.50 -28.65 -23.62
N ASP A 95 18.50 -27.78 -23.67
CA ASP A 95 18.95 -26.99 -22.50
C ASP A 95 17.89 -25.95 -22.05
N GLN A 96 16.97 -25.56 -22.94
CA GLN A 96 15.86 -24.67 -22.60
C GLN A 96 14.68 -25.41 -21.93
N GLY A 97 14.66 -26.76 -22.00
CA GLY A 97 13.53 -27.57 -21.57
C GLY A 97 12.40 -27.64 -22.60
N GLU A 98 12.70 -27.42 -23.87
CA GLU A 98 11.74 -27.42 -24.99
C GLU A 98 11.76 -28.75 -25.77
N ASP A 99 10.85 -28.92 -26.74
CA ASP A 99 10.90 -30.06 -27.66
C ASP A 99 12.25 -30.07 -28.39
N SER A 100 13.06 -31.09 -28.11
CA SER A 100 14.37 -31.29 -28.72
C SER A 100 14.33 -32.33 -29.84
N SER A 101 13.20 -32.43 -30.53
CA SER A 101 13.09 -33.19 -31.78
C SER A 101 13.83 -32.47 -32.92
N LEU A 102 14.47 -33.24 -33.79
CA LEU A 102 15.12 -32.68 -34.98
C LEU A 102 14.10 -32.01 -35.92
N ILE A 103 12.87 -32.53 -35.95
CA ILE A 103 11.77 -32.00 -36.75
C ILE A 103 11.40 -30.59 -36.28
N HIS A 104 11.26 -30.39 -34.97
CA HIS A 104 10.96 -29.07 -34.41
C HIS A 104 12.10 -28.08 -34.65
N ALA A 105 13.36 -28.47 -34.38
CA ALA A 105 14.52 -27.62 -34.66
C ALA A 105 14.58 -27.21 -36.15
N GLN A 106 14.31 -28.13 -37.07
CA GLN A 106 14.27 -27.83 -38.51
C GLN A 106 13.11 -26.90 -38.88
N SER A 107 11.94 -27.07 -38.25
CA SER A 107 10.81 -26.16 -38.42
C SER A 107 11.18 -24.72 -38.03
N LEU A 108 11.83 -24.53 -36.88
CA LEU A 108 12.25 -23.20 -36.43
C LEU A 108 13.24 -22.53 -37.41
N ILE A 109 14.16 -23.31 -37.98
CA ILE A 109 15.08 -22.82 -39.03
C ILE A 109 14.28 -22.36 -40.26
N LEU A 110 13.33 -23.17 -40.73
CA LEU A 110 12.48 -22.82 -41.87
C LEU A 110 11.60 -21.59 -41.60
N THR A 111 11.19 -21.37 -40.36
CA THR A 111 10.32 -20.25 -39.99
C THR A 111 11.08 -18.95 -39.78
N TYR A 112 12.23 -18.97 -39.10
CA TYR A 112 12.90 -17.76 -38.62
C TYR A 112 14.20 -17.39 -39.36
N GLU A 113 14.78 -18.31 -40.13
CA GLU A 113 15.98 -18.00 -40.90
C GLU A 113 15.66 -17.12 -42.11
N LEU A 114 16.37 -16.00 -42.22
CA LEU A 114 16.18 -15.03 -43.31
C LEU A 114 17.11 -15.31 -44.49
N ASN A 115 18.25 -15.97 -44.27
CA ASN A 115 19.19 -16.30 -45.33
C ASN A 115 18.75 -17.60 -46.04
N GLU A 116 18.33 -17.49 -47.31
CA GLU A 116 17.83 -18.64 -48.07
C GLU A 116 18.84 -19.80 -48.17
N TRP A 117 20.14 -19.49 -48.29
CA TRP A 117 21.16 -20.52 -48.39
C TRP A 117 21.29 -21.27 -47.06
N ALA A 118 21.34 -20.57 -45.93
CA ALA A 118 21.41 -21.17 -44.61
C ALA A 118 20.15 -22.01 -44.34
N GLN A 119 18.97 -21.46 -44.64
CA GLN A 119 17.68 -22.13 -44.49
C GLN A 119 17.61 -23.44 -45.29
N LYS A 120 17.96 -23.42 -46.59
CA LYS A 120 17.96 -24.61 -47.47
C LYS A 120 18.93 -25.69 -47.00
N ASN A 121 20.02 -25.32 -46.32
CA ASN A 121 21.02 -26.24 -45.82
C ASN A 121 20.80 -26.64 -44.35
N GLY A 122 19.70 -26.23 -43.71
CA GLY A 122 19.41 -26.58 -42.31
C GLY A 122 20.31 -25.88 -41.29
N TYR A 123 20.73 -24.66 -41.60
CA TYR A 123 21.53 -23.80 -40.73
C TYR A 123 20.74 -22.55 -40.31
N MET A 124 20.93 -22.11 -39.06
CA MET A 124 20.45 -20.84 -38.53
C MET A 124 21.61 -19.88 -38.30
N THR A 125 21.50 -18.69 -38.85
CA THR A 125 22.44 -17.57 -38.68
C THR A 125 22.16 -16.83 -37.36
N PRO A 126 23.08 -15.97 -36.88
CA PRO A 126 22.81 -15.12 -35.71
C PRO A 126 21.54 -14.25 -35.85
N ASN A 127 21.23 -13.82 -37.08
CA ASN A 127 20.01 -13.05 -37.36
C ASN A 127 18.76 -13.92 -37.22
N GLY A 128 18.76 -15.13 -37.81
CA GLY A 128 17.66 -16.07 -37.65
C GLY A 128 17.44 -16.48 -36.19
N PHE A 129 18.53 -16.68 -35.43
CA PHE A 129 18.46 -16.95 -34.00
C PHE A 129 17.88 -15.77 -33.22
N THR A 130 18.27 -14.53 -33.53
CA THR A 130 17.69 -13.33 -32.93
C THR A 130 16.19 -13.22 -33.20
N MET A 131 15.76 -13.49 -34.43
CA MET A 131 14.34 -13.52 -34.81
C MET A 131 13.56 -14.56 -34.02
N TYR A 132 14.11 -15.77 -33.86
CA TYR A 132 13.52 -16.80 -33.02
C TYR A 132 13.43 -16.37 -31.55
N MET A 133 14.50 -15.80 -30.99
CA MET A 133 14.55 -15.41 -29.58
C MET A 133 13.56 -14.31 -29.22
N LEU A 134 13.27 -13.39 -30.14
CA LEU A 134 12.27 -12.31 -30.02
C LEU A 134 10.85 -12.73 -30.43
N SER A 135 10.69 -13.95 -30.94
CA SER A 135 9.40 -14.43 -31.41
C SER A 135 8.43 -14.72 -30.27
N LYS A 136 7.14 -14.78 -30.58
CA LYS A 136 6.10 -15.24 -29.64
C LYS A 136 6.32 -16.70 -29.19
N GLU A 137 6.99 -17.51 -30.00
CA GLU A 137 7.27 -18.92 -29.68
C GLU A 137 8.30 -19.07 -28.56
N ASN A 138 9.18 -18.07 -28.38
CA ASN A 138 10.18 -18.01 -27.31
C ASN A 138 9.77 -17.08 -26.14
N ASN A 139 8.47 -16.79 -26.00
CA ASN A 139 7.96 -15.96 -24.91
C ASN A 139 8.17 -16.64 -23.54
N VAL A 140 8.41 -15.82 -22.50
CA VAL A 140 8.51 -16.25 -21.10
C VAL A 140 7.24 -16.95 -20.60
N PHE A 141 6.08 -16.53 -21.10
CA PHE A 141 4.78 -17.14 -20.82
C PHE A 141 4.58 -18.36 -21.72
N ASP A 142 4.10 -19.45 -21.14
CA ASP A 142 3.81 -20.70 -21.84
C ASP A 142 2.70 -20.53 -22.89
N PRO A 143 3.00 -20.66 -24.20
CA PRO A 143 1.99 -20.56 -25.25
C PRO A 143 0.87 -21.61 -25.14
N ASP A 144 1.15 -22.79 -24.57
CA ASP A 144 0.11 -23.82 -24.35
C ASP A 144 -0.94 -23.37 -23.33
N HIS A 145 -0.56 -22.46 -22.43
CA HIS A 145 -1.45 -21.86 -21.46
C HIS A 145 -2.24 -20.65 -22.02
N ALA A 146 -1.98 -20.23 -23.26
CA ALA A 146 -2.71 -19.16 -23.94
C ALA A 146 -4.09 -19.60 -24.49
N ARG A 147 -4.42 -20.89 -24.37
CA ARG A 147 -5.74 -21.48 -24.67
C ARG A 147 -6.33 -22.10 -23.41
N VAL A 148 -7.62 -22.43 -23.44
CA VAL A 148 -8.22 -23.23 -22.36
C VAL A 148 -7.56 -24.61 -22.37
N TYR A 149 -6.90 -24.96 -21.27
CA TYR A 149 -6.16 -26.22 -21.11
C TYR A 149 -6.48 -26.93 -19.80
N GLN A 150 -7.05 -26.21 -18.83
CA GLN A 150 -7.40 -26.76 -17.52
C GLN A 150 -8.73 -27.51 -17.61
N ASP A 151 -8.97 -28.41 -16.65
CA ASP A 151 -10.25 -29.11 -16.54
C ASP A 151 -11.36 -28.11 -16.16
N MET A 152 -12.31 -27.87 -17.07
CA MET A 152 -13.44 -26.95 -16.89
C MET A 152 -14.73 -27.65 -16.39
N THR A 153 -14.63 -28.94 -16.07
CA THR A 153 -15.77 -29.78 -15.65
C THR A 153 -15.93 -29.90 -14.13
N ARG A 154 -15.04 -29.29 -13.34
CA ARG A 154 -15.10 -29.29 -11.87
C ARG A 154 -16.14 -28.30 -11.35
N SER A 155 -16.51 -28.44 -10.07
CA SER A 155 -17.44 -27.52 -9.42
C SER A 155 -16.95 -26.06 -9.49
N LEU A 156 -17.85 -25.08 -9.65
CA LEU A 156 -17.51 -23.65 -9.61
C LEU A 156 -16.66 -23.25 -8.38
N ALA A 157 -16.89 -23.87 -7.23
CA ALA A 157 -16.10 -23.64 -6.02
C ALA A 157 -14.62 -23.97 -6.19
N HIS A 158 -14.22 -24.73 -7.21
CA HIS A 158 -12.84 -25.15 -7.45
C HIS A 158 -12.03 -24.19 -8.30
N TYR A 159 -12.59 -23.05 -8.74
CA TYR A 159 -11.89 -22.07 -9.57
C TYR A 159 -11.71 -20.75 -8.84
N PHE A 160 -10.59 -20.08 -9.07
CA PHE A 160 -10.50 -18.63 -8.92
C PHE A 160 -11.24 -17.97 -10.08
N ILE A 161 -11.98 -16.90 -9.80
CA ILE A 161 -12.89 -16.24 -10.76
C ILE A 161 -12.53 -14.75 -10.84
N SER A 162 -12.22 -14.28 -12.04
CA SER A 162 -11.87 -12.87 -12.27
C SER A 162 -13.08 -11.98 -11.95
N SER A 163 -12.93 -11.07 -10.99
CA SER A 163 -14.08 -10.40 -10.35
C SER A 163 -13.85 -8.90 -10.18
N SER A 164 -14.84 -8.10 -10.57
CA SER A 164 -14.81 -6.64 -10.46
C SER A 164 -15.74 -6.17 -9.33
N HIS A 165 -15.28 -5.17 -8.58
CA HIS A 165 -16.05 -4.44 -7.57
C HIS A 165 -16.50 -3.09 -8.12
N ASN A 166 -17.73 -2.68 -7.82
CA ASN A 166 -18.38 -1.47 -8.31
C ASN A 166 -18.07 -1.22 -9.79
N THR A 167 -18.34 -2.23 -10.62
CA THR A 167 -17.88 -2.31 -12.03
C THR A 167 -18.26 -1.10 -12.86
N TYR A 168 -19.36 -0.43 -12.51
CA TYR A 168 -19.84 0.76 -13.17
C TYR A 168 -18.91 1.99 -13.02
N LEU A 169 -18.04 2.06 -11.99
CA LEU A 169 -17.22 3.23 -11.71
C LEU A 169 -15.95 3.30 -12.58
N THR A 170 -15.65 4.49 -13.11
CA THR A 170 -14.43 4.75 -13.91
C THR A 170 -13.29 5.41 -13.13
N SER A 171 -13.54 5.91 -11.91
CA SER A 171 -12.52 6.56 -11.07
C SER A 171 -12.75 6.30 -9.57
N ASP A 172 -12.92 7.36 -8.76
CA ASP A 172 -13.09 7.31 -7.32
C ASP A 172 -14.52 6.92 -6.91
N GLN A 173 -14.69 6.56 -5.63
CA GLN A 173 -15.96 6.07 -5.08
C GLN A 173 -16.96 7.20 -4.74
N VAL A 174 -16.61 8.48 -4.85
CA VAL A 174 -17.47 9.57 -4.32
C VAL A 174 -17.98 10.49 -5.43
N THR A 175 -17.13 10.85 -6.37
CA THR A 175 -17.40 11.80 -7.47
C THR A 175 -17.19 11.19 -8.85
N GLY A 176 -16.75 9.93 -8.92
CA GLY A 176 -16.45 9.26 -10.17
C GLY A 176 -17.65 9.09 -11.10
N TYR A 177 -17.37 8.94 -12.40
CA TYR A 177 -18.42 8.66 -13.38
C TYR A 177 -18.80 7.18 -13.34
N SER A 178 -20.09 6.91 -13.43
CA SER A 178 -20.66 5.60 -13.73
C SER A 178 -20.87 5.45 -15.24
N SER A 179 -20.41 4.35 -15.84
CA SER A 179 -20.45 4.15 -17.30
C SER A 179 -20.61 2.67 -17.69
N THR A 180 -21.28 2.44 -18.83
CA THR A 180 -21.33 1.13 -19.51
C THR A 180 -19.96 0.69 -20.02
N GLU A 181 -19.08 1.63 -20.39
CA GLU A 181 -17.72 1.34 -20.88
C GLU A 181 -16.86 0.61 -19.85
N ALA A 182 -17.11 0.84 -18.56
CA ALA A 182 -16.41 0.15 -17.49
C ALA A 182 -16.73 -1.37 -17.49
N TYR A 183 -17.98 -1.75 -17.79
CA TYR A 183 -18.37 -3.14 -18.00
C TYR A 183 -17.73 -3.74 -19.25
N ILE A 184 -17.73 -3.00 -20.37
CA ILE A 184 -17.11 -3.44 -21.63
C ILE A 184 -15.64 -3.77 -21.40
N ARG A 185 -14.90 -2.86 -20.75
CA ARG A 185 -13.49 -3.03 -20.43
C ARG A 185 -13.25 -4.24 -19.54
N ALA A 186 -14.02 -4.41 -18.47
CA ALA A 186 -13.87 -5.54 -17.56
C ALA A 186 -14.14 -6.87 -18.27
N LEU A 187 -15.22 -6.98 -19.07
CA LEU A 187 -15.59 -8.20 -19.79
C LEU A 187 -14.59 -8.56 -20.88
N ASN A 188 -14.07 -7.57 -21.63
CA ASN A 188 -13.02 -7.79 -22.63
C ASN A 188 -11.68 -8.22 -22.01
N GLN A 189 -11.45 -7.91 -20.73
CA GLN A 189 -10.30 -8.39 -19.94
C GLN A 189 -10.58 -9.75 -19.28
N GLY A 190 -11.65 -10.45 -19.65
CA GLY A 190 -11.98 -11.77 -19.14
C GLY A 190 -12.62 -11.77 -17.74
N CYS A 191 -13.11 -10.64 -17.23
CA CYS A 191 -13.84 -10.60 -15.95
C CYS A 191 -15.14 -11.42 -16.02
N ARG A 192 -15.41 -12.25 -15.00
CA ARG A 192 -16.54 -13.21 -14.91
C ARG A 192 -17.46 -12.99 -13.71
N CYS A 193 -17.22 -11.96 -12.90
CA CYS A 193 -18.16 -11.47 -11.91
C CYS A 193 -18.19 -9.94 -11.94
N VAL A 194 -19.34 -9.35 -12.23
CA VAL A 194 -19.54 -7.88 -12.29
C VAL A 194 -20.60 -7.45 -11.29
N GLU A 195 -20.47 -6.24 -10.76
CA GLU A 195 -21.33 -5.69 -9.71
C GLU A 195 -22.25 -4.59 -10.25
N LEU A 196 -23.51 -4.63 -9.82
CA LEU A 196 -24.58 -3.72 -10.23
C LEU A 196 -25.30 -3.19 -8.99
N ASP A 197 -25.00 -1.96 -8.59
CA ASP A 197 -25.65 -1.29 -7.46
C ASP A 197 -26.92 -0.59 -7.95
N CYS A 198 -28.05 -1.25 -7.76
CA CYS A 198 -29.32 -0.88 -8.36
C CYS A 198 -30.13 0.00 -7.40
N TRP A 199 -30.55 1.17 -7.87
CA TRP A 199 -31.30 2.17 -7.12
C TRP A 199 -32.52 2.63 -7.90
N ASP A 200 -33.53 3.12 -7.19
CA ASP A 200 -34.70 3.75 -7.82
C ASP A 200 -34.27 4.96 -8.67
N GLY A 201 -34.69 4.98 -9.93
CA GLY A 201 -34.50 6.09 -10.84
C GLY A 201 -35.79 6.84 -11.15
N ASP A 202 -35.64 7.93 -11.91
CA ASP A 202 -36.76 8.77 -12.30
C ASP A 202 -37.68 8.03 -13.29
N LYS A 203 -38.96 8.40 -13.30
CA LYS A 203 -39.99 7.83 -14.20
C LYS A 203 -40.20 6.32 -14.06
N GLY A 204 -39.79 5.72 -12.95
CA GLY A 204 -39.96 4.29 -12.68
C GLY A 204 -38.94 3.39 -13.36
N GLU A 205 -37.86 3.95 -13.93
CA GLU A 205 -36.76 3.19 -14.53
C GLU A 205 -35.57 3.08 -13.56
N PRO A 206 -35.09 1.86 -13.25
CA PRO A 206 -33.96 1.67 -12.34
C PRO A 206 -32.65 2.24 -12.89
N VAL A 207 -31.77 2.67 -11.99
CA VAL A 207 -30.45 3.22 -12.30
C VAL A 207 -29.35 2.54 -11.50
N ILE A 208 -28.12 2.58 -12.02
CA ILE A 208 -26.93 2.06 -11.35
C ILE A 208 -25.99 3.23 -11.01
N TYR A 209 -25.59 3.29 -9.75
CA TYR A 209 -24.58 4.22 -9.23
C TYR A 209 -24.20 3.87 -7.78
N HIS A 210 -23.17 4.52 -7.25
CA HIS A 210 -22.79 4.33 -5.86
C HIS A 210 -23.68 5.16 -4.92
N GLY A 211 -24.51 4.46 -4.16
CA GLY A 211 -25.53 5.03 -3.29
C GLY A 211 -25.02 6.13 -2.36
N HIS A 212 -25.84 7.16 -2.15
CA HIS A 212 -25.53 8.28 -1.25
C HIS A 212 -24.23 9.05 -1.55
N THR A 213 -23.74 8.99 -2.79
CA THR A 213 -22.57 9.76 -3.26
C THR A 213 -22.92 10.72 -4.41
N LEU A 214 -21.91 11.40 -4.95
CA LEU A 214 -22.01 12.34 -6.08
C LEU A 214 -21.64 11.68 -7.42
N THR A 215 -21.49 10.36 -7.48
CA THR A 215 -21.18 9.65 -8.72
C THR A 215 -22.31 9.83 -9.73
N SER A 216 -21.97 9.88 -11.03
CA SER A 216 -23.01 9.91 -12.07
C SER A 216 -23.83 8.62 -12.07
N LYS A 217 -25.00 8.64 -12.72
CA LYS A 217 -25.90 7.49 -12.82
C LYS A 217 -25.92 6.97 -14.25
N VAL A 218 -26.05 5.66 -14.40
CA VAL A 218 -26.27 5.00 -15.69
C VAL A 218 -27.57 4.20 -15.65
N PRO A 219 -28.43 4.23 -16.68
CA PRO A 219 -29.65 3.44 -16.70
C PRO A 219 -29.36 1.94 -16.57
N PHE A 220 -30.14 1.23 -15.75
CA PHE A 220 -30.01 -0.22 -15.57
C PHE A 220 -30.15 -0.95 -16.91
N THR A 221 -31.12 -0.55 -17.72
CA THR A 221 -31.41 -1.12 -19.05
C THR A 221 -30.17 -1.09 -19.97
N GLU A 222 -29.49 0.07 -20.07
CA GLU A 222 -28.29 0.22 -20.90
C GLU A 222 -27.14 -0.69 -20.43
N VAL A 223 -26.98 -0.87 -19.12
CA VAL A 223 -25.97 -1.77 -18.55
C VAL A 223 -26.31 -3.22 -18.90
N ILE A 224 -27.56 -3.66 -18.78
CA ILE A 224 -27.95 -5.03 -19.14
C ILE A 224 -27.83 -5.29 -20.64
N GLU A 225 -28.15 -4.31 -21.50
CA GLU A 225 -27.92 -4.39 -22.95
C GLU A 225 -26.43 -4.55 -23.28
N THR A 226 -25.59 -3.75 -22.62
CA THR A 226 -24.13 -3.84 -22.75
C THR A 226 -23.62 -5.22 -22.32
N ILE A 227 -24.10 -5.74 -21.18
CA ILE A 227 -23.74 -7.08 -20.71
C ILE A 227 -24.21 -8.15 -21.70
N ALA A 228 -25.42 -8.05 -22.24
CA ALA A 228 -25.95 -9.02 -23.19
C ALA A 228 -25.09 -9.15 -24.46
N GLU A 229 -24.50 -8.05 -24.90
CA GLU A 229 -23.62 -7.98 -26.07
C GLU A 229 -22.20 -8.47 -25.77
N TYR A 230 -21.60 -8.07 -24.64
CA TYR A 230 -20.18 -8.29 -24.36
C TYR A 230 -19.88 -9.49 -23.45
N ALA A 231 -20.88 -10.04 -22.74
CA ALA A 231 -20.69 -11.08 -21.73
C ALA A 231 -19.81 -12.24 -22.21
N PHE A 232 -19.98 -12.69 -23.46
CA PHE A 232 -19.29 -13.87 -23.99
C PHE A 232 -18.29 -13.60 -25.12
N LYS A 233 -17.90 -12.33 -25.35
CA LYS A 233 -16.95 -11.99 -26.43
C LYS A 233 -15.52 -12.49 -26.14
N ALA A 234 -15.05 -12.33 -24.90
CA ALA A 234 -13.70 -12.77 -24.50
C ALA A 234 -13.67 -14.19 -23.91
N SER A 235 -14.78 -14.68 -23.37
CA SER A 235 -14.86 -16.00 -22.72
C SER A 235 -16.25 -16.60 -22.86
N PRO A 236 -16.39 -17.90 -23.20
CA PRO A 236 -17.68 -18.56 -23.30
C PRO A 236 -18.26 -18.97 -21.93
N TYR A 237 -17.44 -18.95 -20.87
CA TYR A 237 -17.80 -19.41 -19.53
C TYR A 237 -18.75 -18.45 -18.79
N PRO A 238 -19.49 -18.95 -17.78
CA PRO A 238 -20.55 -18.19 -17.13
C PRO A 238 -20.11 -16.85 -16.58
N LEU A 239 -21.01 -15.87 -16.62
CA LEU A 239 -20.84 -14.55 -16.03
C LEU A 239 -21.81 -14.38 -14.85
N ILE A 240 -21.28 -13.98 -13.70
CA ILE A 240 -22.02 -13.71 -12.47
C ILE A 240 -22.34 -12.21 -12.40
N LEU A 241 -23.61 -11.90 -12.21
CA LEU A 241 -24.14 -10.57 -11.95
C LEU A 241 -24.43 -10.46 -10.45
N SER A 242 -23.61 -9.68 -9.74
CA SER A 242 -23.77 -9.39 -8.32
C SER A 242 -24.63 -8.15 -8.17
N LEU A 243 -25.90 -8.30 -7.77
CA LEU A 243 -26.86 -7.21 -7.63
C LEU A 243 -26.94 -6.76 -6.17
N GLU A 244 -26.52 -5.53 -5.92
CA GLU A 244 -26.83 -4.82 -4.69
C GLU A 244 -28.13 -4.03 -4.89
N ASN A 245 -29.23 -4.52 -4.31
CA ASN A 245 -30.56 -4.06 -4.65
C ASN A 245 -31.14 -3.09 -3.60
N HIS A 246 -31.30 -1.82 -4.00
CA HIS A 246 -31.91 -0.75 -3.21
C HIS A 246 -33.19 -0.20 -3.85
N CYS A 247 -33.73 -0.89 -4.87
CA CYS A 247 -34.94 -0.48 -5.57
C CYS A 247 -36.21 -0.78 -4.77
N SER A 248 -37.26 0.02 -4.96
CA SER A 248 -38.63 -0.29 -4.56
C SER A 248 -39.15 -1.54 -5.25
N VAL A 249 -40.14 -2.22 -4.66
CA VAL A 249 -40.74 -3.45 -5.22
C VAL A 249 -41.24 -3.25 -6.66
N GLU A 250 -41.78 -2.06 -6.97
CA GLU A 250 -42.24 -1.70 -8.31
C GLU A 250 -41.09 -1.67 -9.32
N GLN A 251 -39.98 -1.01 -8.98
CA GLN A 251 -38.79 -0.95 -9.85
C GLN A 251 -38.01 -2.27 -9.87
N GLN A 252 -38.07 -3.08 -8.81
CA GLN A 252 -37.54 -4.46 -8.84
C GLN A 252 -38.27 -5.32 -9.88
N ALA A 253 -39.60 -5.17 -10.01
CA ALA A 253 -40.36 -5.83 -11.07
C ALA A 253 -39.94 -5.36 -12.48
N VAL A 254 -39.59 -4.07 -12.62
CA VAL A 254 -39.02 -3.51 -13.86
C VAL A 254 -37.63 -4.11 -14.13
N MET A 255 -36.74 -4.19 -13.14
CA MET A 255 -35.43 -4.85 -13.28
C MET A 255 -35.58 -6.31 -13.73
N ALA A 256 -36.47 -7.07 -13.09
CA ALA A 256 -36.72 -8.46 -13.45
C ALA A 256 -37.26 -8.61 -14.88
N ARG A 257 -38.10 -7.67 -15.33
CA ARG A 257 -38.59 -7.62 -16.71
C ARG A 257 -37.45 -7.35 -17.69
N HIS A 258 -36.62 -6.34 -17.43
CA HIS A 258 -35.46 -5.99 -18.27
C HIS A 258 -34.46 -7.14 -18.36
N LEU A 259 -34.11 -7.77 -17.23
CA LEU A 259 -33.24 -8.95 -17.22
C LEU A 259 -33.78 -10.06 -18.12
N ARG A 260 -35.08 -10.35 -18.06
CA ARG A 260 -35.70 -11.39 -18.91
C ARG A 260 -35.79 -11.00 -20.38
N SER A 261 -36.23 -9.78 -20.67
CA SER A 261 -36.44 -9.35 -22.05
C SER A 261 -35.13 -9.17 -22.81
N ILE A 262 -34.09 -8.67 -22.14
CA ILE A 262 -32.80 -8.35 -22.75
C ILE A 262 -31.87 -9.57 -22.77
N LEU A 263 -31.74 -10.28 -21.65
CA LEU A 263 -30.83 -11.44 -21.57
C LEU A 263 -31.46 -12.70 -22.17
N GLY A 264 -32.79 -12.79 -22.19
CA GLY A 264 -33.54 -13.90 -22.80
C GLY A 264 -33.08 -15.26 -22.30
N ASP A 265 -32.77 -16.15 -23.25
CA ASP A 265 -32.34 -17.52 -22.98
C ASP A 265 -30.95 -17.64 -22.35
N LYS A 266 -30.16 -16.54 -22.30
CA LYS A 266 -28.85 -16.53 -21.63
C LYS A 266 -28.99 -16.45 -20.11
N LEU A 267 -30.15 -16.04 -19.57
CA LEU A 267 -30.36 -15.88 -18.14
C LEU A 267 -30.82 -17.19 -17.48
N LEU A 268 -30.05 -17.68 -16.51
CA LEU A 268 -30.42 -18.89 -15.78
C LEU A 268 -31.56 -18.58 -14.81
N THR A 269 -32.78 -18.98 -15.17
CA THR A 269 -34.00 -18.74 -14.36
C THR A 269 -34.47 -19.96 -13.58
N LYS A 270 -33.93 -21.15 -13.88
CA LYS A 270 -34.29 -22.41 -13.22
C LYS A 270 -33.02 -23.22 -12.94
N PRO A 271 -32.99 -24.03 -11.87
CA PRO A 271 -31.93 -25.01 -11.67
C PRO A 271 -31.80 -25.93 -12.89
N LEU A 272 -30.56 -26.26 -13.26
CA LEU A 272 -30.26 -27.06 -14.45
C LEU A 272 -30.85 -28.48 -14.38
N ASN A 273 -31.07 -29.04 -13.18
CA ASN A 273 -31.68 -30.36 -12.95
C ASN A 273 -32.69 -30.30 -11.79
N GLU A 274 -33.79 -31.05 -11.88
CA GLU A 274 -34.78 -31.21 -10.80
C GLU A 274 -34.29 -32.10 -9.63
N GLN A 275 -33.19 -32.83 -9.84
CA GLN A 275 -32.50 -33.56 -8.77
C GLN A 275 -31.58 -32.63 -8.00
N GLN A 276 -31.67 -32.65 -6.67
CA GLN A 276 -30.78 -31.90 -5.77
C GLN A 276 -29.31 -32.24 -6.08
N LEU A 277 -28.64 -31.34 -6.80
CA LEU A 277 -27.18 -31.37 -7.00
C LEU A 277 -26.47 -31.47 -5.64
N GLN A 278 -25.46 -32.34 -5.52
CA GLN A 278 -24.65 -32.41 -4.28
C GLN A 278 -23.51 -31.36 -4.27
N SER A 279 -23.29 -30.66 -5.38
CA SER A 279 -22.20 -29.68 -5.58
C SER A 279 -22.61 -28.61 -6.58
N LEU A 280 -21.94 -27.44 -6.56
CA LEU A 280 -22.18 -26.39 -7.56
C LEU A 280 -21.86 -26.92 -8.98
N PRO A 281 -22.61 -26.48 -10.01
CA PRO A 281 -22.35 -26.83 -11.40
C PRO A 281 -20.96 -26.37 -11.85
N SER A 282 -20.47 -26.94 -12.96
CA SER A 282 -19.17 -26.59 -13.53
C SER A 282 -19.25 -25.40 -14.47
N PRO A 283 -18.13 -24.68 -14.69
CA PRO A 283 -18.05 -23.67 -15.75
C PRO A 283 -18.47 -24.21 -17.12
N GLU A 284 -18.05 -25.44 -17.47
CA GLU A 284 -18.41 -26.10 -18.73
C GLU A 284 -19.93 -26.31 -18.87
N LEU A 285 -20.59 -26.77 -17.81
CA LEU A 285 -22.04 -26.99 -17.82
C LEU A 285 -22.81 -25.67 -17.91
N LEU A 286 -22.22 -24.59 -17.40
CA LEU A 286 -22.78 -23.25 -17.37
C LEU A 286 -22.30 -22.35 -18.52
N THR A 287 -21.71 -22.94 -19.56
CA THR A 287 -21.26 -22.18 -20.73
C THR A 287 -22.42 -21.36 -21.32
N HIS A 288 -22.16 -20.09 -21.61
CA HIS A 288 -23.13 -19.09 -22.08
C HIS A 288 -24.28 -18.72 -21.13
N TRP A 289 -24.21 -19.11 -19.86
CA TRP A 289 -25.18 -18.71 -18.84
C TRP A 289 -24.78 -17.45 -18.07
N LEU A 290 -25.76 -16.60 -17.80
CA LEU A 290 -25.71 -15.48 -16.89
C LEU A 290 -26.38 -15.87 -15.58
N LEU A 291 -25.65 -15.71 -14.48
CA LEU A 291 -26.10 -16.01 -13.13
C LEU A 291 -26.39 -14.70 -12.40
N VAL A 292 -27.52 -14.61 -11.69
CA VAL A 292 -27.89 -13.43 -10.88
C VAL A 292 -27.78 -13.79 -9.40
N VAL A 293 -27.11 -12.95 -8.63
CA VAL A 293 -26.95 -13.09 -7.17
C VAL A 293 -27.46 -11.82 -6.50
N SER A 294 -28.29 -11.94 -5.46
CA SER A 294 -28.78 -10.81 -4.65
C SER A 294 -29.06 -11.23 -3.19
N PRO A 295 -28.89 -10.35 -2.17
CA PRO A 295 -29.20 -10.66 -0.76
C PRO A 295 -30.72 -10.75 -0.46
N THR A 296 -31.18 -11.72 0.35
CA THR A 296 -32.61 -11.88 0.73
C THR A 296 -33.00 -11.24 2.08
N ALA A 297 -34.30 -10.93 2.25
CA ALA A 297 -34.95 -10.63 3.53
C ALA A 297 -35.68 -11.88 4.10
N HIS A 298 -35.22 -12.38 5.25
CA HIS A 298 -35.76 -13.40 6.17
C HIS A 298 -36.97 -14.25 5.74
N ILE A 299 -36.74 -15.55 5.47
CA ILE A 299 -37.76 -16.60 5.57
C ILE A 299 -37.20 -17.78 6.36
N HIS A 300 -37.46 -17.85 7.67
CA HIS A 300 -37.71 -19.10 8.42
C HIS A 300 -38.03 -18.78 9.90
N LYS A 301 -39.33 -18.72 10.24
CA LYS A 301 -39.80 -18.93 11.62
C LYS A 301 -40.02 -20.44 11.81
N HIS A 302 -39.50 -20.95 12.93
CA HIS A 302 -39.74 -22.23 13.61
C HIS A 302 -38.48 -23.11 13.76
N TYR A 303 -38.22 -23.49 15.03
CA TYR A 303 -37.15 -24.33 15.59
C TYR A 303 -35.89 -23.61 16.10
N CYS A 304 -36.04 -22.96 17.26
CA CYS A 304 -34.92 -22.60 18.15
C CYS A 304 -34.76 -23.72 19.19
N VAL A 305 -33.61 -24.42 19.21
CA VAL A 305 -33.16 -25.22 20.36
C VAL A 305 -32.00 -24.47 21.02
N ARG A 306 -32.20 -24.13 22.30
CA ARG A 306 -31.26 -23.38 23.14
C ARG A 306 -29.93 -24.12 23.34
N GLY A 307 -28.83 -23.44 23.09
CA GLY A 307 -27.50 -23.75 23.59
C GLY A 307 -26.63 -22.48 23.59
N SER A 308 -26.22 -22.02 24.77
CA SER A 308 -25.47 -20.77 25.01
C SER A 308 -23.97 -20.92 24.70
N TRP A 309 -23.32 -19.87 24.16
CA TRP A 309 -22.24 -19.07 24.79
C TRP A 309 -21.32 -18.29 23.79
N PHE A 310 -21.03 -17.04 24.20
CA PHE A 310 -19.94 -16.08 23.88
C PHE A 310 -20.00 -15.14 22.65
N ASP A 311 -20.27 -13.87 22.97
CA ASP A 311 -20.19 -12.63 22.16
C ASP A 311 -18.80 -12.35 21.57
N VAL A 312 -18.78 -12.06 20.27
CA VAL A 312 -17.77 -11.21 19.62
C VAL A 312 -18.54 -10.06 18.98
N HIS A 313 -18.36 -8.87 19.57
CA HIS A 313 -19.06 -7.63 19.26
C HIS A 313 -18.99 -7.23 17.77
N ASP A 314 -20.16 -7.11 17.14
CA ASP A 314 -20.46 -6.15 16.08
C ASP A 314 -21.95 -5.74 16.18
N ASP A 315 -22.23 -4.57 16.76
CA ASP A 315 -23.49 -3.84 16.58
C ASP A 315 -23.12 -2.56 15.79
N VAL A 316 -23.73 -2.20 14.66
CA VAL A 316 -25.12 -1.77 14.51
C VAL A 316 -25.57 -1.93 13.04
N PHE A 317 -26.56 -2.79 12.78
CA PHE A 317 -27.65 -2.48 11.85
C PHE A 317 -28.89 -2.20 12.71
N SER A 318 -29.42 -0.98 12.66
CA SER A 318 -30.70 -0.66 13.30
C SER A 318 -31.84 -0.99 12.35
N CYS A 319 -32.51 -2.12 12.56
CA CYS A 319 -33.89 -2.30 12.12
C CYS A 319 -34.79 -1.31 12.88
N VAL A 320 -35.53 -0.47 12.15
CA VAL A 320 -36.60 0.34 12.74
C VAL A 320 -37.79 -0.59 13.04
N PRO A 321 -38.42 -0.50 14.23
CA PRO A 321 -39.58 -1.31 14.58
C PRO A 321 -40.90 -0.73 14.06
N ASN A 322 -41.76 -1.64 13.56
CA ASN A 322 -43.22 -1.60 13.40
C ASN A 322 -43.87 -0.55 12.47
N THR A 323 -44.51 -1.05 11.39
CA THR A 323 -45.95 -0.93 11.07
C THR A 323 -46.34 -1.85 9.89
N PRO A 324 -47.62 -2.25 9.74
CA PRO A 324 -48.09 -3.62 9.92
C PRO A 324 -48.14 -4.46 8.63
N ASP A 325 -48.42 -5.74 8.84
CA ASP A 325 -48.66 -6.79 7.84
C ASP A 325 -49.25 -6.30 6.51
N VAL A 326 -48.58 -6.61 5.41
CA VAL A 326 -49.24 -6.84 4.12
C VAL A 326 -49.07 -8.31 3.77
N VAL A 327 -50.12 -9.06 4.11
CA VAL A 327 -50.39 -10.39 3.56
C VAL A 327 -50.65 -10.19 2.07
N VAL A 328 -49.81 -10.76 1.19
CA VAL A 328 -50.26 -11.03 -0.18
C VAL A 328 -51.16 -12.26 -0.13
N VAL A 329 -52.45 -12.01 0.11
CA VAL A 329 -53.51 -12.98 -0.17
C VAL A 329 -53.57 -13.12 -1.69
N GLY A 330 -53.55 -14.38 -2.14
CA GLY A 330 -53.54 -14.74 -3.54
C GLY A 330 -54.73 -14.19 -4.33
N GLY A 331 -54.45 -13.90 -5.59
CA GLY A 331 -55.44 -13.59 -6.61
C GLY A 331 -54.79 -13.41 -7.98
N GLY A 332 -54.49 -14.51 -8.67
CA GLY A 332 -54.29 -14.53 -10.12
C GLY A 332 -52.84 -14.60 -10.63
N GLN A 333 -52.47 -15.80 -11.08
CA GLN A 333 -51.34 -16.14 -11.97
C GLN A 333 -49.88 -15.84 -11.52
N ARG A 334 -49.24 -16.93 -11.10
CA ARG A 334 -47.80 -17.20 -10.92
C ARG A 334 -46.82 -16.24 -11.64
N GLU A 335 -46.13 -15.40 -10.86
CA GLU A 335 -44.90 -14.71 -11.26
C GLU A 335 -43.73 -15.08 -10.31
N VAL A 336 -42.67 -15.62 -10.93
CA VAL A 336 -41.23 -15.74 -10.54
C VAL A 336 -40.84 -16.46 -9.22
N PRO A 337 -40.10 -17.60 -9.29
CA PRO A 337 -39.03 -17.88 -8.34
C PRO A 337 -37.76 -17.16 -8.82
N ILE A 338 -37.29 -16.15 -8.09
CA ILE A 338 -35.92 -15.65 -8.25
C ILE A 338 -35.04 -16.70 -7.55
N LEU A 339 -33.84 -16.98 -8.05
CA LEU A 339 -32.90 -17.84 -7.34
C LEU A 339 -32.45 -17.10 -6.07
N GLU A 340 -33.13 -17.39 -4.97
CA GLU A 340 -33.05 -16.74 -3.65
C GLU A 340 -31.91 -17.33 -2.83
N VAL A 341 -31.04 -16.48 -2.27
CA VAL A 341 -29.90 -16.88 -1.42
C VAL A 341 -29.95 -16.17 -0.08
N ASP A 342 -29.99 -16.96 0.99
CA ASP A 342 -29.88 -16.52 2.39
C ASP A 342 -28.42 -16.19 2.73
N CYS A 343 -28.17 -15.02 3.31
CA CYS A 343 -26.82 -14.50 3.58
C CYS A 343 -26.72 -14.00 5.03
N SER A 344 -26.40 -14.89 5.97
CA SER A 344 -25.83 -14.54 7.28
C SER A 344 -24.75 -15.54 7.67
N PHE A 345 -23.59 -15.05 8.14
CA PHE A 345 -22.45 -15.88 8.56
C PHE A 345 -22.48 -16.07 10.08
N ASP A 346 -23.00 -17.21 10.55
CA ASP A 346 -23.15 -17.54 11.99
C ASP A 346 -21.95 -18.32 12.58
N GLY A 347 -20.76 -18.17 11.97
CA GLY A 347 -19.51 -18.80 12.45
C GLY A 347 -19.27 -20.23 11.92
N TYR A 348 -18.13 -20.82 12.32
CA TYR A 348 -17.63 -22.09 11.79
C TYR A 348 -18.26 -23.36 12.40
N ALA A 349 -19.26 -23.21 13.26
CA ALA A 349 -19.84 -24.29 14.05
C ALA A 349 -21.37 -24.34 13.90
N SER A 350 -21.86 -24.59 12.69
CA SER A 350 -23.27 -24.92 12.44
C SER A 350 -23.41 -26.00 11.36
N LEU A 351 -23.51 -27.23 11.87
CA LEU A 351 -24.31 -28.38 11.42
C LEU A 351 -24.19 -28.84 9.95
N PHE A 352 -23.59 -30.04 9.81
CA PHE A 352 -23.95 -31.01 8.76
C PHE A 352 -25.48 -31.14 8.68
N PHE A 353 -26.11 -30.55 7.68
CA PHE A 353 -27.45 -30.96 7.23
C PHE A 353 -27.51 -31.01 5.70
N PRO A 354 -27.97 -32.15 5.14
CA PRO A 354 -28.25 -32.25 3.72
C PRO A 354 -29.61 -31.59 3.46
N PHE A 355 -29.78 -31.01 2.27
CA PHE A 355 -31.06 -30.56 1.69
C PHE A 355 -31.51 -29.11 1.98
N ALA A 356 -30.96 -28.17 1.20
CA ALA A 356 -31.65 -26.97 0.69
C ALA A 356 -31.03 -26.60 -0.68
N SER A 357 -31.78 -25.94 -1.57
CA SER A 357 -31.52 -25.86 -3.02
C SER A 357 -30.12 -25.31 -3.42
N VAL A 358 -29.55 -25.85 -4.49
CA VAL A 358 -28.10 -25.97 -4.74
C VAL A 358 -27.47 -24.74 -5.41
N LEU A 359 -27.95 -23.56 -5.06
CA LEU A 359 -27.31 -22.29 -5.44
C LEU A 359 -27.12 -21.37 -4.22
N THR A 360 -27.22 -21.93 -3.01
CA THR A 360 -27.28 -21.15 -1.77
C THR A 360 -26.00 -21.32 -0.97
N THR A 361 -25.17 -20.26 -0.95
CA THR A 361 -24.40 -19.69 0.17
C THR A 361 -23.24 -18.88 -0.45
N LEU A 362 -23.40 -17.57 -0.56
CA LEU A 362 -22.30 -16.64 -0.82
C LEU A 362 -21.95 -15.97 0.50
N ALA A 363 -20.80 -16.31 1.07
CA ALA A 363 -20.31 -15.65 2.27
C ALA A 363 -19.68 -14.30 1.88
N LEU A 364 -20.23 -13.20 2.41
CA LEU A 364 -19.65 -11.86 2.34
C LEU A 364 -18.76 -11.65 3.57
N LEU A 365 -17.45 -11.50 3.35
CA LEU A 365 -16.49 -11.26 4.44
C LEU A 365 -15.87 -9.87 4.29
N LEU A 366 -16.04 -9.04 5.31
CA LEU A 366 -15.48 -7.68 5.41
C LEU A 366 -13.99 -7.68 5.80
N SER A 367 -13.47 -8.78 6.35
CA SER A 367 -12.04 -8.96 6.69
C SER A 367 -11.68 -10.45 6.82
N PRO A 368 -10.41 -10.85 6.57
CA PRO A 368 -10.00 -12.25 6.65
C PRO A 368 -10.08 -12.77 8.09
N PRO A 369 -10.76 -13.89 8.33
CA PRO A 369 -10.84 -14.50 9.65
C PRO A 369 -9.51 -15.20 10.02
N PRO A 370 -9.09 -15.18 11.29
CA PRO A 370 -7.82 -15.76 11.80
C PRO A 370 -7.78 -17.31 11.82
N ALA A 371 -8.53 -17.97 10.94
CA ALA A 371 -8.73 -19.42 10.91
C ALA A 371 -8.42 -20.02 9.52
N GLY A 372 -7.20 -19.78 8.99
CA GLY A 372 -6.80 -20.08 7.61
C GLY A 372 -7.23 -21.46 7.08
N LYS A 373 -7.03 -22.54 7.84
CA LYS A 373 -7.41 -23.91 7.42
C LYS A 373 -8.92 -24.15 7.29
N HIS A 374 -9.73 -23.55 8.16
CA HIS A 374 -11.18 -23.74 8.14
C HIS A 374 -11.79 -23.00 6.97
N PHE A 375 -11.23 -21.84 6.66
CA PHE A 375 -11.65 -21.05 5.53
C PHE A 375 -11.29 -21.69 4.19
N VAL A 376 -10.09 -22.30 4.08
CA VAL A 376 -9.72 -23.15 2.92
C VAL A 376 -10.72 -24.28 2.71
N ARG A 377 -11.12 -24.99 3.77
CA ARG A 377 -12.11 -26.06 3.67
C ARG A 377 -13.48 -25.57 3.24
N HIS A 378 -13.96 -24.45 3.80
CA HIS A 378 -15.21 -23.82 3.37
C HIS A 378 -15.19 -23.51 1.87
N ASN A 379 -14.11 -22.90 1.39
CA ASN A 379 -13.92 -22.56 -0.02
C ASN A 379 -13.73 -23.77 -0.96
N SER A 380 -13.63 -25.00 -0.44
CA SER A 380 -13.59 -26.20 -1.30
C SER A 380 -14.97 -26.54 -1.89
N HIS A 381 -16.06 -26.10 -1.27
CA HIS A 381 -17.43 -26.46 -1.67
C HIS A 381 -18.39 -25.27 -1.74
N GLN A 382 -18.06 -24.11 -1.13
CA GLN A 382 -18.84 -22.88 -1.19
C GLN A 382 -18.05 -21.75 -1.85
N LEU A 383 -18.77 -20.74 -2.37
CA LEU A 383 -18.18 -19.54 -2.97
C LEU A 383 -18.07 -18.42 -1.93
N SER A 384 -16.87 -17.86 -1.78
CA SER A 384 -16.66 -16.64 -1.00
C SER A 384 -16.42 -15.44 -1.90
N ARG A 385 -17.13 -14.34 -1.63
CA ARG A 385 -16.91 -13.03 -2.26
C ARG A 385 -16.22 -12.08 -1.29
N ILE A 386 -15.10 -11.53 -1.73
CA ILE A 386 -14.31 -10.53 -1.00
C ILE A 386 -14.31 -9.23 -1.81
N TYR A 387 -14.46 -8.09 -1.15
CA TYR A 387 -14.51 -6.78 -1.79
C TYR A 387 -13.74 -5.72 -0.98
N PRO A 388 -13.30 -4.61 -1.59
CA PRO A 388 -12.56 -3.56 -0.91
C PRO A 388 -13.39 -2.88 0.21
N SER A 389 -12.74 -2.51 1.31
CA SER A 389 -13.38 -1.73 2.38
C SER A 389 -13.87 -0.37 1.89
N GLY A 390 -15.05 0.06 2.34
CA GLY A 390 -15.62 1.39 2.06
C GLY A 390 -14.76 2.58 2.51
N GLN A 391 -13.69 2.35 3.28
CA GLN A 391 -12.68 3.38 3.59
C GLN A 391 -11.80 3.76 2.39
N ARG A 392 -11.79 2.95 1.33
CA ARG A 392 -10.95 3.13 0.13
C ARG A 392 -11.62 4.05 -0.89
N LEU A 393 -11.89 5.29 -0.48
CA LEU A 393 -12.62 6.29 -1.28
C LEU A 393 -11.98 6.58 -2.65
N GLN A 394 -10.67 6.44 -2.75
CA GLN A 394 -9.90 6.61 -4.01
C GLN A 394 -9.84 5.32 -4.85
N SER A 395 -10.72 4.34 -4.59
CA SER A 395 -10.78 3.07 -5.31
C SER A 395 -9.49 2.25 -5.25
N SER A 396 -8.67 2.40 -4.21
CA SER A 396 -7.46 1.58 -4.04
C SER A 396 -7.80 0.10 -3.82
N ASN A 397 -6.90 -0.80 -4.20
CA ASN A 397 -7.10 -2.24 -4.07
C ASN A 397 -6.38 -2.83 -2.84
N TYR A 398 -6.85 -3.99 -2.38
CA TYR A 398 -6.15 -4.83 -1.40
C TYR A 398 -5.37 -5.92 -2.14
N ASP A 399 -4.40 -6.54 -1.49
CA ASP A 399 -3.64 -7.64 -2.09
C ASP A 399 -4.55 -8.86 -2.31
N PRO A 400 -4.84 -9.25 -3.57
CA PRO A 400 -5.71 -10.38 -3.86
C PRO A 400 -5.05 -11.73 -3.52
N GLN A 401 -3.71 -11.80 -3.44
CA GLN A 401 -2.99 -13.04 -3.19
C GLN A 401 -3.29 -13.61 -1.81
N ASP A 402 -3.43 -12.75 -0.80
CA ASP A 402 -3.82 -13.15 0.56
C ASP A 402 -5.18 -13.88 0.57
N MET A 403 -6.11 -13.49 -0.30
CA MET A 403 -7.43 -14.13 -0.40
C MET A 403 -7.38 -15.43 -1.22
N TRP A 404 -6.61 -15.46 -2.31
CA TRP A 404 -6.42 -16.69 -3.09
C TRP A 404 -5.69 -17.78 -2.30
N ASN A 405 -4.78 -17.41 -1.40
CA ASN A 405 -4.14 -18.33 -0.46
C ASN A 405 -5.16 -19.07 0.44
N GLY A 406 -6.27 -18.39 0.79
CA GLY A 406 -7.40 -18.97 1.51
C GLY A 406 -8.40 -19.74 0.63
N GLY A 407 -8.19 -19.79 -0.68
CA GLY A 407 -9.07 -20.47 -1.64
C GLY A 407 -10.30 -19.67 -2.09
N CYS A 408 -10.41 -18.39 -1.71
CA CYS A 408 -11.51 -17.51 -2.11
C CYS A 408 -11.58 -17.39 -3.64
N GLN A 409 -12.78 -17.50 -4.19
CA GLN A 409 -13.00 -17.55 -5.64
C GLN A 409 -13.27 -16.18 -6.22
N ILE A 410 -14.18 -15.40 -5.60
CA ILE A 410 -14.66 -14.12 -6.10
C ILE A 410 -13.94 -13.00 -5.33
N VAL A 411 -12.67 -12.78 -5.68
CA VAL A 411 -11.82 -11.74 -5.09
C VAL A 411 -11.99 -10.47 -5.92
N ALA A 412 -12.97 -9.64 -5.57
CA ALA A 412 -13.38 -8.49 -6.35
C ALA A 412 -12.44 -7.30 -6.14
N LEU A 413 -11.99 -6.68 -7.24
CA LEU A 413 -11.09 -5.53 -7.27
C LEU A 413 -11.70 -4.37 -8.06
N ASN A 414 -11.25 -3.15 -7.77
CA ASN A 414 -11.56 -1.94 -8.55
C ASN A 414 -10.71 -1.95 -9.84
N PHE A 415 -11.30 -2.38 -10.96
CA PHE A 415 -10.60 -2.57 -12.24
C PHE A 415 -10.10 -1.26 -12.88
N GLN A 416 -10.71 -0.13 -12.50
CA GLN A 416 -10.31 1.20 -12.95
C GLN A 416 -8.99 1.68 -12.31
N THR A 417 -8.59 1.08 -11.19
CA THR A 417 -7.38 1.49 -10.46
C THR A 417 -6.20 0.61 -10.82
N ALA A 418 -5.30 1.13 -11.64
CA ALA A 418 -4.03 0.48 -11.93
C ALA A 418 -3.12 0.40 -10.69
N GLY A 419 -2.25 -0.61 -10.65
CA GLY A 419 -1.34 -0.84 -9.54
C GLY A 419 -0.91 -2.30 -9.46
N GLU A 420 -0.08 -2.59 -8.46
CA GLU A 420 0.45 -3.94 -8.18
C GLU A 420 -0.69 -4.96 -8.02
N GLU A 421 -1.78 -4.60 -7.35
CA GLU A 421 -2.90 -5.51 -7.11
C GLU A 421 -3.60 -5.92 -8.42
N MET A 422 -3.77 -4.98 -9.34
CA MET A 422 -4.35 -5.27 -10.67
C MET A 422 -3.36 -5.97 -11.60
N ASP A 423 -2.06 -5.72 -11.44
CA ASP A 423 -0.99 -6.49 -12.10
C ASP A 423 -1.05 -7.97 -11.71
N LEU A 424 -1.19 -8.26 -10.42
CA LEU A 424 -1.34 -9.62 -9.89
C LEU A 424 -2.62 -10.28 -10.41
N ASN A 425 -3.74 -9.56 -10.43
CA ASN A 425 -5.00 -10.04 -11.00
C ASN A 425 -4.86 -10.43 -12.47
N ARG A 426 -4.33 -9.53 -13.29
CA ARG A 426 -4.13 -9.82 -14.72
C ARG A 426 -3.16 -10.97 -14.93
N GLY A 427 -2.08 -11.04 -14.16
CA GLY A 427 -1.14 -12.15 -14.22
C GLY A 427 -1.79 -13.48 -13.85
N ARG A 428 -2.57 -13.53 -12.76
CA ARG A 428 -3.29 -14.75 -12.32
C ARG A 428 -4.25 -15.28 -13.38
N PHE A 429 -4.99 -14.39 -14.03
CA PHE A 429 -6.01 -14.72 -15.03
C PHE A 429 -5.52 -14.72 -16.48
N LEU A 430 -4.23 -14.45 -16.71
CA LEU A 430 -3.57 -14.55 -18.03
C LEU A 430 -3.64 -15.98 -18.63
N PRO A 431 -3.36 -17.06 -17.87
CA PRO A 431 -3.43 -18.42 -18.39
C PRO A 431 -4.87 -18.88 -18.68
N ASN A 432 -4.96 -20.10 -19.21
CA ASN A 432 -6.23 -20.77 -19.50
C ASN A 432 -7.08 -19.98 -20.51
N GLY A 433 -6.42 -19.36 -21.49
CA GLY A 433 -7.07 -18.64 -22.58
C GLY A 433 -7.78 -17.36 -22.18
N LEU A 434 -7.31 -16.66 -21.13
CA LEU A 434 -7.96 -15.44 -20.60
C LEU A 434 -9.44 -15.63 -20.28
N CYS A 435 -9.86 -16.87 -20.01
CA CYS A 435 -11.26 -17.22 -19.92
C CYS A 435 -11.91 -16.75 -18.60
N GLY A 436 -11.11 -16.23 -17.67
CA GLY A 436 -11.53 -15.68 -16.38
C GLY A 436 -11.73 -16.69 -15.27
N TYR A 437 -11.49 -17.97 -15.54
CA TYR A 437 -11.54 -19.08 -14.58
C TYR A 437 -10.20 -19.80 -14.53
N ILE A 438 -9.64 -19.93 -13.33
CA ILE A 438 -8.37 -20.63 -13.10
C ILE A 438 -8.60 -21.72 -12.05
N LEU A 439 -8.37 -22.97 -12.41
CA LEU A 439 -8.53 -24.10 -11.50
C LEU A 439 -7.58 -23.96 -10.30
N LYS A 440 -8.12 -24.08 -9.09
CA LYS A 440 -7.33 -24.03 -7.86
C LYS A 440 -6.44 -25.28 -7.75
N PRO A 441 -5.28 -25.18 -7.09
CA PRO A 441 -4.47 -26.34 -6.75
C PRO A 441 -5.28 -27.40 -6.02
N SER A 442 -4.97 -28.68 -6.26
CA SER A 442 -5.77 -29.81 -5.76
C SER A 442 -6.00 -29.76 -4.24
N PHE A 443 -5.01 -29.30 -3.47
CA PHE A 443 -5.11 -29.15 -2.02
C PHE A 443 -6.10 -28.06 -1.56
N LEU A 444 -6.46 -27.08 -2.39
CA LEU A 444 -7.51 -26.09 -2.09
C LEU A 444 -8.93 -26.54 -2.51
N THR A 445 -9.05 -27.68 -3.18
CA THR A 445 -10.33 -28.25 -3.64
C THR A 445 -10.81 -29.42 -2.77
N ARG A 446 -9.97 -29.87 -1.83
CA ARG A 446 -10.23 -31.03 -1.00
C ARG A 446 -10.89 -30.63 0.33
N PRO A 447 -12.08 -31.15 0.66
CA PRO A 447 -12.78 -30.80 1.90
C PRO A 447 -12.06 -31.32 3.16
N ASP A 448 -11.25 -32.36 3.02
CA ASP A 448 -10.43 -32.97 4.08
C ASP A 448 -9.04 -32.33 4.22
N CYS A 449 -8.71 -31.30 3.43
CA CYS A 449 -7.37 -30.74 3.42
C CYS A 449 -6.99 -30.05 4.73
N ASN A 450 -5.72 -30.20 5.12
CA ASN A 450 -5.11 -29.53 6.27
C ASN A 450 -4.18 -28.38 5.88
N PHE A 451 -4.22 -27.92 4.63
CA PHE A 451 -3.42 -26.79 4.17
C PHE A 451 -3.74 -25.55 5.00
N ASN A 452 -2.69 -24.87 5.46
CA ASN A 452 -2.79 -23.59 6.14
C ASN A 452 -1.80 -22.63 5.47
N PRO A 453 -2.27 -21.52 4.86
CA PRO A 453 -1.39 -20.57 4.20
C PRO A 453 -0.39 -19.90 5.16
N GLU A 454 -0.72 -19.77 6.43
CA GLU A 454 0.17 -19.16 7.44
C GLU A 454 1.26 -20.13 7.95
N ASN A 455 1.05 -21.44 7.78
CA ASN A 455 1.97 -22.48 8.22
C ASN A 455 2.00 -23.63 7.21
N THR A 456 2.84 -23.48 6.18
CA THR A 456 2.91 -24.38 5.03
C THR A 456 3.90 -25.54 5.20
N GLY A 457 4.64 -25.61 6.32
CA GLY A 457 5.74 -26.54 6.52
C GLY A 457 5.32 -28.01 6.47
N GLY A 458 5.69 -28.72 5.39
CA GLY A 458 5.46 -30.16 5.22
C GLY A 458 4.01 -30.59 4.98
N GLY A 459 3.10 -29.64 4.77
CA GLY A 459 1.68 -29.90 4.49
C GLY A 459 1.35 -30.15 3.01
N PRO A 460 0.07 -30.37 2.67
CA PRO A 460 -0.38 -30.47 1.27
C PRO A 460 0.07 -29.25 0.45
N GLY A 461 0.60 -29.46 -0.76
CA GLY A 461 1.10 -28.38 -1.61
C GLY A 461 2.53 -27.89 -1.29
N HIS A 462 3.17 -28.41 -0.24
CA HIS A 462 4.56 -28.09 0.07
C HIS A 462 5.51 -28.84 -0.89
N ASP A 463 5.93 -28.17 -1.97
CA ASP A 463 6.90 -28.67 -2.95
C ASP A 463 8.03 -27.66 -3.17
N PRO A 464 9.00 -27.58 -2.23
CA PRO A 464 10.07 -26.58 -2.30
C PRO A 464 10.84 -26.63 -3.62
N THR A 465 10.79 -25.53 -4.35
CA THR A 465 11.42 -25.36 -5.65
C THR A 465 12.32 -24.13 -5.65
N LEU A 466 13.58 -24.31 -6.05
CA LEU A 466 14.51 -23.21 -6.27
C LEU A 466 14.28 -22.62 -7.66
N LEU A 467 13.81 -21.37 -7.68
CA LEU A 467 13.68 -20.54 -8.87
C LEU A 467 14.89 -19.61 -8.98
N THR A 468 15.68 -19.79 -10.03
CA THR A 468 16.82 -18.92 -10.36
C THR A 468 16.48 -18.09 -11.58
N ILE A 469 16.50 -16.77 -11.43
CA ILE A 469 16.25 -15.80 -12.50
C ILE A 469 17.52 -14.97 -12.69
N ARG A 470 18.14 -15.07 -13.87
CA ARG A 470 19.21 -14.17 -14.30
C ARG A 470 18.62 -13.07 -15.17
N VAL A 471 18.69 -11.83 -14.70
CA VAL A 471 18.33 -10.64 -15.48
C VAL A 471 19.56 -10.22 -16.28
N ILE A 472 19.48 -10.33 -17.61
CA ILE A 472 20.63 -10.14 -18.50
C ILE A 472 20.63 -8.70 -19.02
N SER A 473 19.60 -8.32 -19.77
CA SER A 473 19.50 -7.01 -20.44
C SER A 473 18.03 -6.58 -20.62
N ALA A 474 17.79 -5.34 -21.04
CA ALA A 474 16.51 -4.87 -21.56
C ALA A 474 16.67 -4.28 -22.96
N GLN A 475 15.55 -4.08 -23.64
CA GLN A 475 15.50 -3.45 -24.95
C GLN A 475 14.42 -2.37 -24.95
N GLN A 476 14.77 -1.18 -25.44
CA GLN A 476 13.88 -0.07 -25.75
C GLN A 476 12.92 0.31 -24.62
N LEU A 477 13.44 0.46 -23.41
CA LEU A 477 12.64 0.96 -22.28
C LEU A 477 12.09 2.35 -22.61
N PRO A 478 10.79 2.59 -22.35
CA PRO A 478 10.17 3.86 -22.68
C PRO A 478 10.69 4.96 -21.78
N LYS A 479 10.63 6.20 -22.27
CA LYS A 479 10.84 7.40 -21.47
C LYS A 479 9.51 7.82 -20.82
N PRO A 480 9.48 8.21 -19.53
CA PRO A 480 8.27 8.77 -18.92
C PRO A 480 7.80 10.04 -19.63
N GLU A 481 6.48 10.21 -19.81
CA GLU A 481 5.89 11.30 -20.63
C GLU A 481 6.18 12.73 -20.14
N TRP A 482 6.49 12.89 -18.85
CA TRP A 482 6.69 14.19 -18.21
C TRP A 482 8.16 14.52 -17.97
N ASP A 483 9.05 13.66 -18.45
CA ASP A 483 10.48 13.82 -18.26
C ASP A 483 11.08 14.74 -19.34
N LYS A 484 12.19 15.43 -19.01
CA LYS A 484 12.75 16.45 -19.92
C LYS A 484 13.20 15.80 -21.24
N PRO A 485 13.08 16.48 -22.39
CA PRO A 485 13.55 15.92 -23.67
C PRO A 485 15.01 15.45 -23.65
N SER A 486 15.85 16.01 -22.78
CA SER A 486 17.27 15.66 -22.63
C SER A 486 17.61 14.61 -21.56
N SER A 487 16.67 14.15 -20.73
CA SER A 487 16.95 13.09 -19.73
C SER A 487 16.94 11.71 -20.37
N ILE A 488 17.77 10.80 -19.88
CA ILE A 488 17.78 9.41 -20.32
C ILE A 488 17.50 8.56 -19.09
N VAL A 489 16.66 7.55 -19.24
CA VAL A 489 16.27 6.69 -18.13
C VAL A 489 17.48 5.96 -17.51
N ASP A 490 17.46 5.82 -16.20
CA ASP A 490 18.43 5.14 -15.33
C ASP A 490 17.82 3.82 -14.78
N PRO A 491 17.61 2.78 -15.62
CA PRO A 491 16.71 1.69 -15.27
C PRO A 491 17.22 0.74 -14.20
N GLN A 492 16.29 0.28 -13.35
CA GLN A 492 16.44 -0.78 -12.36
C GLN A 492 15.34 -1.84 -12.54
N VAL A 493 15.67 -3.11 -12.34
CA VAL A 493 14.74 -4.23 -12.47
C VAL A 493 14.46 -4.85 -11.10
N TRP A 494 13.19 -4.95 -10.76
CA TRP A 494 12.66 -5.72 -9.65
C TRP A 494 12.14 -7.07 -10.13
N VAL A 495 12.48 -8.12 -9.39
CA VAL A 495 11.90 -9.46 -9.53
C VAL A 495 11.27 -9.82 -8.20
N GLU A 496 9.97 -10.08 -8.23
CA GLU A 496 9.13 -10.30 -7.06
C GLU A 496 8.43 -11.66 -7.18
N THR A 497 8.30 -12.33 -6.04
CA THR A 497 7.50 -13.54 -5.89
C THR A 497 6.35 -13.26 -4.93
N HIS A 498 5.13 -13.58 -5.34
CA HIS A 498 3.90 -13.35 -4.59
C HIS A 498 3.15 -14.67 -4.45
N GLY A 499 2.87 -15.14 -3.25
CA GLY A 499 2.26 -16.44 -2.99
C GLY A 499 1.79 -16.55 -1.55
N VAL A 500 2.02 -17.71 -0.93
CA VAL A 500 1.89 -17.83 0.53
C VAL A 500 2.88 -16.90 1.24
N PRO A 501 2.61 -16.43 2.46
CA PRO A 501 3.47 -15.48 3.17
C PRO A 501 4.97 -15.82 3.21
N ILE A 502 5.33 -17.10 3.28
CA ILE A 502 6.73 -17.56 3.28
C ILE A 502 7.43 -17.41 1.91
N ASP A 503 6.66 -17.40 0.81
CA ASP A 503 7.16 -17.30 -0.56
C ASP A 503 7.26 -15.84 -1.05
N ASN A 504 6.68 -14.90 -0.29
CA ASN A 504 6.70 -13.49 -0.62
C ASN A 504 8.11 -12.92 -0.50
N ASN A 505 8.69 -12.49 -1.63
CA ASN A 505 10.06 -11.99 -1.69
C ASN A 505 10.23 -10.99 -2.84
N LYS A 506 11.19 -10.07 -2.72
CA LYS A 506 11.53 -9.13 -3.77
C LYS A 506 13.02 -8.84 -3.81
N LYS A 507 13.58 -8.81 -5.01
CA LYS A 507 15.00 -8.52 -5.26
C LYS A 507 15.13 -7.51 -6.38
N MET A 508 16.15 -6.66 -6.29
CA MET A 508 16.37 -5.53 -7.19
C MET A 508 17.77 -5.63 -7.80
N SER A 509 17.90 -5.25 -9.07
CA SER A 509 19.18 -5.11 -9.75
C SER A 509 19.88 -3.80 -9.35
N PRO A 510 21.18 -3.66 -9.63
CA PRO A 510 21.81 -2.33 -9.72
C PRO A 510 21.09 -1.47 -10.78
N ARG A 511 21.27 -0.15 -10.73
CA ARG A 511 20.88 0.72 -11.87
C ARG A 511 21.92 0.67 -12.97
N VAL A 512 21.46 0.93 -14.19
CA VAL A 512 22.31 1.29 -15.32
C VAL A 512 22.08 2.77 -15.58
N ASP A 513 23.14 3.58 -15.54
CA ASP A 513 23.01 5.03 -15.73
C ASP A 513 22.89 5.36 -17.24
N ASN A 514 21.94 6.22 -17.59
CA ASN A 514 21.67 6.82 -18.90
C ASN A 514 21.58 5.80 -20.04
N ASN A 515 20.80 4.74 -19.87
CA ASN A 515 20.60 3.75 -20.92
C ASN A 515 19.22 3.08 -20.87
N GLY A 516 18.26 3.64 -21.61
CA GLY A 516 16.97 2.99 -21.88
C GLY A 516 16.98 2.04 -23.07
N PHE A 517 17.90 2.22 -24.02
CA PHE A 517 17.88 1.51 -25.29
C PHE A 517 18.28 0.03 -25.17
N ASN A 518 19.38 -0.27 -24.47
CA ASN A 518 19.90 -1.63 -24.32
C ASN A 518 20.67 -1.87 -23.00
N PRO A 519 20.10 -1.52 -21.83
CA PRO A 519 20.79 -1.69 -20.54
C PRO A 519 21.12 -3.16 -20.27
N ARG A 520 22.22 -3.40 -19.55
CA ARG A 520 22.73 -4.75 -19.23
C ARG A 520 23.12 -4.83 -17.76
N TRP A 521 22.62 -5.86 -17.07
CA TRP A 521 22.84 -6.07 -15.63
C TRP A 521 23.63 -7.34 -15.30
N ASP A 522 23.37 -8.44 -16.00
CA ASP A 522 23.93 -9.77 -15.71
C ASP A 522 23.84 -10.23 -14.24
N CYS A 523 22.78 -9.83 -13.54
CA CYS A 523 22.58 -10.21 -12.14
C CYS A 523 21.71 -11.46 -12.02
N THR A 524 21.91 -12.25 -10.96
CA THR A 524 21.17 -13.49 -10.72
C THR A 524 20.48 -13.46 -9.36
N PHE A 525 19.19 -13.76 -9.37
CA PHE A 525 18.33 -13.85 -8.20
C PHE A 525 17.89 -15.30 -7.98
N ASN A 526 17.91 -15.73 -6.71
CA ASN A 526 17.46 -17.05 -6.29
C ASN A 526 16.27 -16.90 -5.34
N PHE A 527 15.19 -17.61 -5.59
CA PHE A 527 13.97 -17.62 -4.79
C PHE A 527 13.65 -19.06 -4.42
N THR A 528 13.43 -19.34 -3.14
CA THR A 528 12.96 -20.65 -2.67
C THR A 528 11.45 -20.56 -2.50
N LEU A 529 10.71 -21.20 -3.39
CA LEU A 529 9.24 -21.25 -3.36
C LEU A 529 8.81 -22.54 -2.67
N HIS A 530 8.14 -22.45 -1.53
CA HIS A 530 7.63 -23.56 -0.76
C HIS A 530 6.31 -24.11 -1.31
N VAL A 531 5.45 -23.24 -1.88
CA VAL A 531 4.16 -23.62 -2.48
C VAL A 531 4.07 -23.05 -3.91
N PRO A 532 4.87 -23.58 -4.85
CA PRO A 532 5.00 -23.02 -6.19
C PRO A 532 3.69 -22.92 -6.98
N GLU A 533 2.72 -23.83 -6.77
CA GLU A 533 1.42 -23.80 -7.45
C GLU A 533 0.57 -22.54 -7.12
N LEU A 534 0.82 -21.89 -5.99
CA LEU A 534 0.16 -20.63 -5.63
C LEU A 534 0.98 -19.38 -5.98
N ALA A 535 2.24 -19.52 -6.36
CA ALA A 535 3.13 -18.39 -6.59
C ALA A 535 2.90 -17.70 -7.95
N LEU A 536 3.00 -16.37 -7.94
CA LEU A 536 3.11 -15.47 -9.08
C LEU A 536 4.54 -14.90 -9.10
N VAL A 537 5.07 -14.66 -10.30
CA VAL A 537 6.35 -13.99 -10.52
C VAL A 537 6.06 -12.68 -11.24
N ARG A 538 6.55 -11.57 -10.69
CA ARG A 538 6.38 -10.23 -11.23
C ARG A 538 7.73 -9.61 -11.55
N PHE A 539 7.86 -9.12 -12.78
CA PHE A 539 9.01 -8.35 -13.27
C PHE A 539 8.58 -6.90 -13.39
N MET A 540 9.25 -5.98 -12.72
CA MET A 540 8.94 -4.55 -12.80
C MET A 540 10.21 -3.76 -13.08
N VAL A 541 10.12 -2.78 -13.96
CA VAL A 541 11.22 -1.88 -14.30
C VAL A 541 10.85 -0.47 -13.90
N GLU A 542 11.77 0.20 -13.23
CA GLU A 542 11.64 1.59 -12.81
C GLU A 542 12.84 2.42 -13.27
N ASP A 543 12.62 3.72 -13.46
CA ASP A 543 13.64 4.73 -13.66
C ASP A 543 14.10 5.28 -12.31
N HIS A 544 15.40 5.32 -12.07
CA HIS A 544 15.95 5.77 -10.81
C HIS A 544 16.15 7.30 -10.77
N ASP A 545 15.37 7.98 -9.95
CA ASP A 545 15.57 9.41 -9.68
C ASP A 545 16.25 9.63 -8.31
N PHE A 546 17.31 10.44 -8.28
CA PHE A 546 18.00 10.86 -7.05
C PHE A 546 17.21 11.89 -6.22
N THR A 547 16.26 12.57 -6.84
CA THR A 547 15.57 13.75 -6.31
C THR A 547 14.10 13.50 -6.01
N SER A 548 13.47 12.55 -6.70
CA SER A 548 12.06 12.19 -6.54
C SER A 548 11.86 10.68 -6.32
N ARG A 549 10.63 10.18 -6.48
CA ARG A 549 10.34 8.75 -6.40
C ARG A 549 10.66 8.15 -7.77
N ASN A 550 11.20 6.94 -7.79
CA ASN A 550 11.42 6.21 -9.04
C ASN A 550 10.15 6.11 -9.89
N ASP A 551 10.31 6.24 -11.21
CA ASP A 551 9.19 6.23 -12.14
C ASP A 551 8.96 4.84 -12.73
N PHE A 552 7.70 4.47 -12.87
CA PHE A 552 7.35 3.18 -13.45
C PHE A 552 7.61 3.18 -14.97
N LEU A 553 8.42 2.23 -15.45
CA LEU A 553 8.69 2.06 -16.88
C LEU A 553 7.89 0.92 -17.51
N GLY A 554 7.62 -0.14 -16.75
CA GLY A 554 6.82 -1.26 -17.24
C GLY A 554 6.85 -2.46 -16.30
N GLN A 555 5.89 -3.37 -16.44
CA GLN A 555 5.90 -4.62 -15.69
C GLN A 555 5.33 -5.80 -16.49
N PHE A 556 5.62 -7.02 -16.05
CA PHE A 556 4.92 -8.22 -16.48
C PHE A 556 4.79 -9.22 -15.33
N THR A 557 3.58 -9.76 -15.13
CA THR A 557 3.28 -10.74 -14.07
C THR A 557 2.69 -12.01 -14.68
N LEU A 558 3.12 -13.17 -14.20
CA LEU A 558 2.57 -14.47 -14.58
C LEU A 558 2.68 -15.49 -13.44
N PRO A 559 1.84 -16.54 -13.41
CA PRO A 559 1.97 -17.61 -12.43
C PRO A 559 3.25 -18.39 -12.63
N PHE A 560 3.85 -18.87 -11.54
CA PHE A 560 5.04 -19.72 -11.59
C PHE A 560 4.81 -20.94 -12.51
N THR A 561 3.63 -21.55 -12.46
CA THR A 561 3.26 -22.70 -13.30
C THR A 561 3.24 -22.40 -14.80
N SER A 562 3.07 -21.14 -15.21
CA SER A 562 3.06 -20.71 -16.62
C SER A 562 4.37 -20.05 -17.09
N LEU A 563 5.36 -19.95 -16.20
CA LEU A 563 6.69 -19.44 -16.55
C LEU A 563 7.48 -20.54 -17.27
N ARG A 564 8.25 -20.22 -18.31
CA ARG A 564 9.15 -21.16 -19.00
C ARG A 564 10.57 -21.10 -18.44
N THR A 565 11.32 -22.19 -18.57
CA THR A 565 12.78 -22.23 -18.31
C THR A 565 13.59 -21.75 -19.51
N GLY A 566 14.89 -21.52 -19.34
CA GLY A 566 15.79 -21.11 -20.41
C GLY A 566 15.84 -19.60 -20.63
N TYR A 567 16.43 -19.20 -21.76
CA TYR A 567 16.56 -17.82 -22.22
C TYR A 567 15.23 -17.34 -22.82
N ARG A 568 14.64 -16.31 -22.22
CA ARG A 568 13.29 -15.83 -22.55
C ARG A 568 13.25 -14.31 -22.60
N HIS A 569 12.36 -13.78 -23.43
CA HIS A 569 11.99 -12.38 -23.41
C HIS A 569 10.70 -12.19 -22.59
N VAL A 570 10.73 -11.21 -21.68
CA VAL A 570 9.59 -10.72 -20.94
C VAL A 570 9.12 -9.43 -21.60
N HIS A 571 7.98 -9.46 -22.28
CA HIS A 571 7.42 -8.27 -22.92
C HIS A 571 6.68 -7.45 -21.87
N LEU A 572 7.17 -6.23 -21.60
CA LEU A 572 6.63 -5.39 -20.54
C LEU A 572 5.30 -4.76 -20.96
N LEU A 573 4.49 -4.43 -19.96
CA LEU A 573 3.20 -3.77 -20.08
C LEU A 573 3.23 -2.41 -19.38
N LYS A 574 2.42 -1.48 -19.87
CA LYS A 574 2.15 -0.18 -19.23
C LYS A 574 1.39 -0.36 -17.91
N VAL A 575 1.29 0.73 -17.16
CA VAL A 575 0.50 0.81 -15.92
C VAL A 575 -0.96 0.39 -16.13
N ASP A 576 -1.55 0.71 -17.29
CA ASP A 576 -2.92 0.34 -17.64
C ASP A 576 -3.06 -1.09 -18.18
N GLY A 577 -1.96 -1.83 -18.32
CA GLY A 577 -1.88 -3.20 -18.85
C GLY A 577 -1.75 -3.31 -20.36
N SER A 578 -1.69 -2.19 -21.09
CA SER A 578 -1.46 -2.20 -22.53
C SER A 578 -0.01 -2.56 -22.88
N SER A 579 0.21 -3.06 -24.10
CA SER A 579 1.53 -3.51 -24.56
C SER A 579 2.52 -2.34 -24.69
N LEU A 580 3.76 -2.52 -24.21
CA LEU A 580 4.90 -1.62 -24.45
C LEU A 580 5.79 -2.06 -25.63
N SER A 581 5.28 -2.92 -26.52
CA SER A 581 6.08 -3.44 -27.64
C SER A 581 6.82 -2.33 -28.41
N PRO A 582 8.13 -2.49 -28.69
CA PRO A 582 8.94 -3.72 -28.57
C PRO A 582 9.69 -3.86 -27.22
N THR A 583 9.34 -3.09 -26.19
CA THR A 583 10.00 -3.11 -24.88
C THR A 583 10.04 -4.51 -24.28
N SER A 584 11.23 -5.01 -23.95
CA SER A 584 11.35 -6.32 -23.29
C SER A 584 12.56 -6.44 -22.36
N LEU A 585 12.48 -7.37 -21.40
CA LEU A 585 13.62 -7.85 -20.62
C LEU A 585 14.09 -9.19 -21.17
N PHE A 586 15.38 -9.33 -21.37
CA PHE A 586 16.01 -10.61 -21.67
C PHE A 586 16.49 -11.26 -20.37
N ILE A 587 15.95 -12.43 -20.06
CA ILE A 587 16.22 -13.15 -18.82
C ILE A 587 16.60 -14.60 -19.12
N HIS A 588 17.17 -15.26 -18.13
CA HIS A 588 17.36 -16.71 -18.15
C HIS A 588 16.82 -17.34 -16.87
N VAL A 589 15.92 -18.31 -17.03
CA VAL A 589 15.14 -18.92 -15.95
C VAL A 589 15.59 -20.36 -15.72
N LYS A 590 15.82 -20.75 -14.47
CA LYS A 590 16.14 -22.11 -14.04
C LYS A 590 15.23 -22.53 -12.89
N ARG A 591 14.84 -23.80 -12.90
CA ARG A 591 14.03 -24.43 -11.85
C ARG A 591 14.73 -25.69 -11.38
N GLN A 592 14.78 -25.88 -10.07
CA GLN A 592 15.34 -27.08 -9.46
C GLN A 592 14.44 -27.51 -8.29
N SER A 593 13.85 -28.71 -8.38
CA SER A 593 13.11 -29.30 -7.26
C SER A 593 14.06 -29.67 -6.12
N ALA A 594 13.63 -29.47 -4.87
CA ALA A 594 14.45 -29.77 -3.68
C ALA A 594 14.87 -31.24 -3.57
N THR A 595 14.14 -32.18 -4.18
CA THR A 595 14.53 -33.60 -4.26
C THR A 595 15.89 -33.81 -4.95
N HIS A 596 16.28 -32.90 -5.86
CA HIS A 596 17.56 -32.93 -6.56
C HIS A 596 18.71 -32.24 -5.79
N ILE A 597 18.38 -31.36 -4.84
CA ILE A 597 19.35 -30.58 -4.05
C ILE A 597 20.05 -31.47 -3.01
N GLN A 598 19.37 -32.51 -2.51
CA GLN A 598 19.92 -33.47 -1.56
C GLN A 598 21.05 -34.34 -2.14
N TYR A 599 21.07 -34.58 -3.46
CA TYR A 599 22.12 -35.37 -4.12
C TYR A 599 23.37 -34.57 -4.51
N CYS A 600 23.24 -33.25 -4.77
CA CYS A 600 24.40 -32.39 -5.06
C CYS A 600 25.12 -31.87 -3.80
N GLY A 601 24.47 -31.90 -2.63
CA GLY A 601 25.03 -31.40 -1.36
C GLY A 601 26.13 -32.27 -0.73
N LEU A 602 26.40 -33.47 -1.26
CA LEU A 602 27.41 -34.40 -0.74
C LEU A 602 28.83 -34.22 -1.33
N SER A 603 29.03 -33.30 -2.29
CA SER A 603 30.32 -33.12 -2.98
C SER A 603 31.10 -31.85 -2.61
N LEU A 604 30.60 -30.99 -1.72
CA LEU A 604 31.24 -29.71 -1.36
C LEU A 604 31.41 -29.57 0.16
N ARG A 605 32.06 -30.57 0.78
CA ARG A 605 32.66 -30.45 2.11
C ARG A 605 33.98 -31.20 2.17
N SER A 606 35.03 -30.63 1.59
CA SER A 606 36.41 -30.87 2.02
C SER A 606 37.33 -29.80 1.43
N THR A 607 38.26 -29.30 2.25
CA THR A 607 39.21 -28.18 2.02
C THR A 607 38.54 -26.81 2.25
N MET A 608 38.91 -25.99 3.24
CA MET A 608 40.22 -25.75 3.85
C MET A 608 40.11 -25.41 5.34
N THR A 609 40.99 -25.99 6.13
CA THR A 609 41.42 -25.48 7.45
C THR A 609 42.82 -24.86 7.31
N ASP A 610 43.05 -23.89 8.20
CA ASP A 610 44.32 -23.34 8.68
C ASP A 610 45.08 -22.24 7.95
N SER A 611 45.17 -21.12 8.69
CA SER A 611 46.33 -20.27 8.94
C SER A 611 47.06 -19.61 7.77
N ASN A 612 47.05 -18.27 7.73
CA ASN A 612 48.25 -17.44 7.90
C ASN A 612 47.94 -15.96 7.63
N LEU A 613 48.07 -15.13 8.67
CA LEU A 613 48.30 -13.70 8.55
C LEU A 613 49.72 -13.44 8.03
N PRO A 614 49.93 -12.35 7.28
CA PRO A 614 51.14 -11.58 7.47
C PRO A 614 50.86 -10.10 7.78
N ASN A 615 51.56 -9.66 8.82
CA ASN A 615 51.91 -8.28 9.12
C ASN A 615 52.60 -7.60 7.93
N SER A 616 52.32 -6.31 7.71
CA SER A 616 53.28 -5.40 7.09
C SER A 616 53.22 -4.03 7.74
N GLY A 617 54.33 -3.64 8.37
CA GLY A 617 54.55 -2.31 8.90
C GLY A 617 54.92 -1.28 7.84
N GLY A 618 54.63 -0.02 8.19
CA GLY A 618 55.28 1.26 7.85
C GLY A 618 56.01 1.47 6.52
N LEU A 619 55.76 2.62 5.87
CA LEU A 619 56.58 3.82 6.03
C LEU A 619 56.04 5.05 5.26
N LYS A 620 56.09 6.20 5.96
CA LYS A 620 56.44 7.58 5.52
C LYS A 620 55.51 8.43 4.64
N LYS A 621 55.06 9.50 5.31
CA LYS A 621 54.70 10.85 4.81
C LYS A 621 55.75 11.45 3.87
N ARG A 622 55.29 12.24 2.87
CA ARG A 622 55.83 13.59 2.61
C ARG A 622 54.85 14.51 1.83
N ASN A 623 54.60 15.65 2.48
CA ASN A 623 54.02 16.96 2.09
C ASN A 623 53.93 17.36 0.60
N LYS A 624 52.90 18.14 0.25
CA LYS A 624 53.09 19.53 -0.22
C LYS A 624 51.82 20.41 -0.17
N GLN A 625 52.09 21.72 -0.19
CA GLN A 625 51.33 22.87 0.28
C GLN A 625 50.17 23.36 -0.61
N LYS A 626 49.36 24.21 0.05
CA LYS A 626 48.26 25.07 -0.41
C LYS A 626 48.71 26.31 -1.20
N LYS A 627 47.72 26.87 -1.93
CA LYS A 627 47.56 28.17 -2.65
C LYS A 627 47.91 28.13 -4.15
N SER A 628 47.16 28.73 -5.07
CA SER A 628 45.87 29.45 -5.10
C SER A 628 45.46 29.57 -6.57
N LYS A 629 44.16 29.61 -6.89
CA LYS A 629 43.66 30.38 -8.04
C LYS A 629 42.17 30.67 -7.81
N GLU A 630 41.93 31.94 -7.47
CA GLU A 630 40.66 32.61 -7.69
C GLU A 630 40.34 32.66 -9.19
N ASP A 631 39.07 32.90 -9.45
CA ASP A 631 38.47 33.35 -10.71
C ASP A 631 38.41 32.37 -11.87
N ALA A 632 37.32 31.60 -11.85
CA ALA A 632 36.56 31.38 -13.06
C ALA A 632 35.07 31.15 -12.70
N TRP A 633 34.20 32.02 -13.25
CA TRP A 633 32.74 31.90 -13.46
C TRP A 633 31.84 32.57 -12.40
N LYS A 634 31.64 33.88 -12.59
CA LYS A 634 30.39 34.60 -12.28
C LYS A 634 29.49 34.60 -13.52
N LEU A 635 28.24 34.19 -13.36
CA LEU A 635 26.97 34.63 -13.98
C LEU A 635 25.92 33.61 -13.45
N ASP A 636 24.69 33.91 -13.07
CA ASP A 636 23.88 35.11 -13.00
C ASP A 636 22.82 34.87 -11.90
N GLY A 637 22.20 35.92 -11.37
CA GLY A 637 21.41 35.88 -10.13
C GLY A 637 20.23 34.90 -10.14
N ALA A 638 20.31 33.85 -9.33
CA ALA A 638 19.15 33.04 -8.96
C ALA A 638 18.19 33.89 -8.11
N LYS A 639 17.03 34.24 -8.68
CA LYS A 639 15.92 34.86 -7.93
C LYS A 639 15.34 33.85 -6.96
N ASP A 640 15.01 34.32 -5.76
CA ASP A 640 14.40 33.55 -4.69
C ASP A 640 13.06 32.91 -5.14
N PRO A 641 12.93 31.57 -5.16
CA PRO A 641 11.70 30.87 -5.54
C PRO A 641 10.50 31.24 -4.66
N PHE A 642 10.72 31.71 -3.43
CA PHE A 642 9.65 32.10 -2.51
C PHE A 642 9.06 33.47 -2.86
N ALA A 643 9.89 34.41 -3.34
CA ALA A 643 9.42 35.72 -3.80
C ALA A 643 8.56 35.63 -5.09
N MET A 644 8.74 34.59 -5.91
CA MET A 644 7.91 34.35 -7.10
C MET A 644 6.56 33.72 -6.75
N LEU A 645 6.46 32.95 -5.67
CA LEU A 645 5.20 32.33 -5.23
C LEU A 645 4.28 33.37 -4.58
N ASP A 646 4.84 34.27 -3.77
CA ASP A 646 4.11 35.35 -3.10
C ASP A 646 3.61 36.43 -4.08
N ALA A 647 4.15 36.47 -5.30
CA ALA A 647 3.74 37.39 -6.37
C ALA A 647 2.58 36.86 -7.24
N LEU A 648 2.13 35.61 -7.03
CA LEU A 648 1.03 35.01 -7.78
C LEU A 648 -0.35 35.31 -7.15
N PRO A 649 -1.43 35.35 -7.94
CA PRO A 649 -2.80 35.46 -7.42
C PRO A 649 -3.14 34.31 -6.45
N GLU A 650 -3.97 34.61 -5.44
CA GLU A 650 -4.31 33.71 -4.33
C GLU A 650 -4.89 32.36 -4.80
N GLU A 651 -5.62 32.34 -5.91
CA GLU A 651 -6.14 31.11 -6.55
C GLU A 651 -5.02 30.21 -7.10
N LYS A 652 -3.98 30.78 -7.75
CA LYS A 652 -2.84 30.01 -8.26
C LYS A 652 -1.91 29.53 -7.16
N GLN A 653 -1.79 30.30 -6.07
CA GLN A 653 -1.09 29.84 -4.86
C GLN A 653 -1.79 28.63 -4.24
N GLN A 654 -3.14 28.61 -4.22
CA GLN A 654 -3.92 27.48 -3.73
C GLN A 654 -3.84 26.26 -4.65
N GLU A 655 -3.84 26.42 -5.97
CA GLU A 655 -3.64 25.31 -6.93
C GLU A 655 -2.27 24.65 -6.79
N ILE A 656 -1.21 25.45 -6.66
CA ILE A 656 0.16 24.96 -6.47
C ILE A 656 0.32 24.29 -5.09
N GLN A 657 -0.36 24.78 -4.06
CA GLN A 657 -0.42 24.12 -2.75
C GLN A 657 -1.20 22.80 -2.77
N ARG A 658 -2.31 22.70 -3.52
CA ARG A 658 -3.05 21.44 -3.73
C ARG A 658 -2.22 20.42 -4.51
N ALA A 659 -1.51 20.85 -5.55
CA ALA A 659 -0.58 20.01 -6.29
C ALA A 659 0.57 19.49 -5.41
N LEU A 660 1.20 20.35 -4.61
CA LEU A 660 2.25 19.96 -3.66
C LEU A 660 1.78 19.01 -2.55
N HIS A 661 0.50 19.08 -2.17
CA HIS A 661 -0.11 18.14 -1.21
C HIS A 661 -0.34 16.76 -1.84
N LEU A 662 -0.74 16.71 -3.12
CA LEU A 662 -0.85 15.49 -3.92
C LEU A 662 0.49 14.75 -4.12
N PHE A 663 1.61 15.48 -4.17
CA PHE A 663 2.96 14.90 -4.32
C PHE A 663 3.62 14.47 -2.99
N SER A 664 2.99 14.72 -1.84
CA SER A 664 3.55 14.35 -0.52
C SER A 664 2.98 13.01 0.01
N LEU A 665 2.86 11.99 -0.85
CA LEU A 665 2.46 10.63 -0.47
C LEU A 665 3.65 9.85 0.12
N GLY A 666 4.03 10.16 1.37
CA GLY A 666 4.79 9.24 2.22
C GLY A 666 3.83 8.31 2.97
N LYS A 667 4.03 6.99 2.94
CA LYS A 667 3.28 6.05 3.80
C LYS A 667 3.49 6.46 5.28
N GLY A 668 2.43 6.93 5.95
CA GLY A 668 2.46 7.29 7.38
C GLY A 668 2.87 6.12 8.27
N LEU A 669 3.23 6.38 9.54
CA LEU A 669 3.59 5.34 10.51
C LEU A 669 2.47 4.26 10.59
N PRO A 670 2.82 2.96 10.74
CA PRO A 670 1.84 1.89 10.80
C PRO A 670 0.89 2.09 12.00
N ARG A 671 -0.39 1.76 11.84
CA ARG A 671 -1.41 2.00 12.88
C ARG A 671 -1.67 0.76 13.73
N THR A 672 -1.22 -0.43 13.30
CA THR A 672 -1.37 -1.70 14.01
C THR A 672 -0.02 -2.40 14.20
N LEU A 673 0.06 -3.32 15.17
CA LEU A 673 1.25 -4.15 15.42
C LEU A 673 1.58 -5.08 14.23
N GLU A 674 0.57 -5.52 13.49
CA GLU A 674 0.72 -6.35 12.29
C GLU A 674 1.25 -5.58 11.09
N GLU A 675 0.77 -4.35 10.85
CA GLU A 675 1.38 -3.46 9.86
C GLU A 675 2.82 -3.10 10.24
N ALA A 676 3.07 -2.99 11.55
CA ALA A 676 4.38 -2.64 12.04
C ALA A 676 5.41 -3.76 11.85
N SER A 677 5.03 -5.04 12.00
CA SER A 677 5.95 -6.18 11.84
C SER A 677 6.43 -6.41 10.41
N ARG A 678 5.69 -5.89 9.41
CA ARG A 678 6.01 -6.01 7.98
C ARG A 678 6.89 -4.88 7.44
N ARG A 679 7.30 -3.91 8.29
CA ARG A 679 8.08 -2.73 7.88
C ARG A 679 9.51 -2.77 8.43
N PRO A 680 10.52 -2.37 7.65
CA PRO A 680 11.86 -2.15 8.17
C PRO A 680 11.92 -0.84 8.97
N TYR A 681 12.69 -0.79 10.06
CA TYR A 681 12.89 0.43 10.86
C TYR A 681 14.37 0.81 10.99
N PRO A 682 15.03 1.28 9.91
CA PRO A 682 16.48 1.49 9.90
C PRO A 682 17.03 2.35 11.05
N PHE A 683 16.23 3.30 11.56
CA PHE A 683 16.60 4.07 12.74
C PHE A 683 16.38 3.27 14.04
N TRP A 684 15.16 2.77 14.28
CA TRP A 684 14.81 2.06 15.52
C TRP A 684 15.54 0.73 15.67
N ASP A 685 15.94 0.11 14.57
CA ASP A 685 16.77 -1.10 14.55
C ASP A 685 18.16 -0.84 15.16
N THR A 686 18.66 0.40 15.06
CA THR A 686 19.92 0.83 15.69
C THR A 686 19.77 1.33 17.12
N GLN A 687 18.54 1.51 17.62
CA GLN A 687 18.29 2.00 18.98
C GLN A 687 18.20 0.82 19.98
N PRO A 688 18.58 1.03 21.26
CA PRO A 688 18.51 0.02 22.31
C PRO A 688 17.07 -0.16 22.81
N VAL A 689 16.18 -0.59 21.90
CA VAL A 689 14.76 -0.89 22.14
C VAL A 689 14.48 -2.33 21.72
N PRO A 690 13.57 -3.04 22.43
CA PRO A 690 13.18 -4.41 22.09
C PRO A 690 12.64 -4.49 20.66
N LYS A 691 13.00 -5.54 19.91
CA LYS A 691 12.56 -5.72 18.51
C LYS A 691 11.26 -6.51 18.45
N LEU A 692 10.45 -6.29 17.41
CA LEU A 692 9.21 -7.05 17.20
C LEU A 692 9.55 -8.56 17.06
N GLY A 693 8.97 -9.40 17.92
CA GLY A 693 9.23 -10.85 17.98
C GLY A 693 10.23 -11.32 19.06
N ASP A 694 10.88 -10.41 19.79
CA ASP A 694 11.88 -10.77 20.82
C ASP A 694 11.25 -10.99 22.21
N ASP A 695 10.51 -12.09 22.41
CA ASP A 695 9.67 -12.32 23.62
C ASP A 695 10.43 -12.96 24.81
N ASN A 696 11.76 -12.94 24.79
CA ASN A 696 12.60 -13.64 25.76
C ASN A 696 13.05 -12.77 26.97
N ALA A 697 12.38 -11.67 27.28
CA ALA A 697 12.74 -10.81 28.41
C ALA A 697 12.36 -11.47 29.75
N THR A 698 13.30 -12.17 30.38
CA THR A 698 13.08 -12.87 31.67
C THR A 698 13.44 -12.04 32.91
N THR A 699 13.97 -10.82 32.74
CA THR A 699 14.47 -9.98 33.85
C THR A 699 14.20 -8.49 33.61
N HIS A 700 13.80 -7.75 34.65
CA HIS A 700 13.65 -6.29 34.62
C HIS A 700 15.02 -5.61 34.77
N GLY A 701 15.48 -4.88 33.74
CA GLY A 701 16.78 -4.21 33.75
C GLY A 701 17.04 -3.38 32.48
N PRO A 702 18.12 -2.56 32.45
CA PRO A 702 18.48 -1.77 31.28
C PRO A 702 18.96 -2.65 30.13
N ILE A 703 18.54 -2.34 28.90
CA ILE A 703 18.93 -3.05 27.67
C ILE A 703 20.42 -2.82 27.35
N GLU A 704 20.89 -1.59 27.55
CA GLU A 704 22.31 -1.23 27.52
C GLU A 704 22.68 -0.55 28.85
N VAL A 705 23.86 -0.85 29.38
CA VAL A 705 24.40 -0.14 30.56
C VAL A 705 24.79 1.28 30.15
N ASP A 706 24.56 2.25 31.05
CA ASP A 706 24.87 3.66 30.83
C ASP A 706 26.33 3.86 30.36
N LYS A 707 26.52 4.58 29.24
CA LYS A 707 27.84 4.75 28.59
C LYS A 707 28.72 5.73 29.38
N VAL A 708 30.01 5.39 29.52
CA VAL A 708 30.99 6.20 30.29
C VAL A 708 31.50 7.43 29.50
N SER A 709 31.34 7.48 28.17
CA SER A 709 31.82 8.57 27.32
C SER A 709 30.70 9.21 26.49
N VAL A 710 30.49 10.51 26.66
CA VAL A 710 29.51 11.32 25.91
C VAL A 710 30.26 12.27 24.98
N ARG A 711 29.77 12.43 23.74
CA ARG A 711 30.34 13.37 22.76
C ARG A 711 30.11 14.83 23.20
N GLU A 712 31.20 15.59 23.34
CA GLU A 712 31.16 16.99 23.75
C GLU A 712 30.69 17.94 22.62
N GLU A 713 31.08 17.64 21.38
CA GLU A 713 30.79 18.49 20.22
C GLU A 713 29.39 18.26 19.62
N PRO A 714 28.66 19.32 19.21
CA PRO A 714 27.40 19.20 18.50
C PRO A 714 27.48 18.36 17.21
N TYR A 715 26.35 17.78 16.79
CA TYR A 715 26.27 17.14 15.47
C TYR A 715 26.27 18.18 14.35
N SER A 716 26.94 17.86 13.23
CA SER A 716 26.99 18.73 12.05
C SER A 716 25.63 18.77 11.35
N LEU A 717 25.14 19.97 11.06
CA LEU A 717 23.97 20.20 10.23
C LEU A 717 24.36 20.26 8.74
N PRO A 718 23.41 20.04 7.80
CA PRO A 718 23.63 20.28 6.38
C PRO A 718 24.07 21.73 6.10
N GLN A 719 24.76 21.94 4.97
CA GLN A 719 25.22 23.27 4.57
C GLN A 719 24.05 24.25 4.47
N GLY A 720 24.19 25.42 5.10
CA GLY A 720 23.15 26.46 5.12
C GLY A 720 22.24 26.47 6.36
N PHE A 721 22.43 25.55 7.32
CA PHE A 721 21.69 25.52 8.58
C PHE A 721 22.61 25.70 9.79
N SER A 722 22.07 26.23 10.88
CA SER A 722 22.76 26.39 12.16
C SER A 722 21.86 26.02 13.34
N TRP A 723 22.49 25.54 14.41
CA TRP A 723 21.81 25.32 15.68
C TRP A 723 21.44 26.66 16.30
N ALA A 724 20.20 26.80 16.72
CA ALA A 724 19.68 27.98 17.39
C ALA A 724 19.27 27.61 18.82
N PRO A 725 19.88 28.23 19.85
CA PRO A 725 19.31 28.18 21.20
C PRO A 725 17.98 28.93 21.20
N LEU A 726 16.99 28.39 21.88
CA LEU A 726 15.66 28.99 21.97
C LEU A 726 15.41 29.43 23.41
N ASP A 727 15.45 30.73 23.64
CA ASP A 727 15.03 31.33 24.90
C ASP A 727 13.51 31.51 24.87
N LEU A 728 12.80 30.60 25.54
CA LEU A 728 11.33 30.66 25.62
C LEU A 728 10.83 31.80 26.52
N GLY A 729 11.73 32.48 27.26
CA GLY A 729 11.43 33.72 27.98
C GLY A 729 11.30 34.93 27.07
N ASP A 730 11.86 34.89 25.85
CA ASP A 730 11.71 35.94 24.85
C ASP A 730 10.38 35.78 24.09
N PRO A 731 9.44 36.75 24.19
CA PRO A 731 8.18 36.71 23.47
C PRO A 731 8.34 36.61 21.95
N ALA A 732 9.42 37.11 21.37
CA ALA A 732 9.69 37.02 19.94
C ALA A 732 10.03 35.57 19.52
N VAL A 733 10.90 34.91 20.28
CA VAL A 733 11.28 33.51 20.04
C VAL A 733 10.09 32.58 20.28
N LEU A 734 9.31 32.82 21.34
CA LEU A 734 8.12 32.03 21.62
C LEU A 734 7.06 32.16 20.52
N ARG A 735 6.85 33.36 19.96
CA ARG A 735 5.97 33.57 18.79
C ARG A 735 6.50 32.87 17.54
N GLU A 736 7.80 32.93 17.28
CA GLU A 736 8.43 32.22 16.16
C GLU A 736 8.23 30.70 16.27
N LEU A 737 8.37 30.14 17.49
CA LEU A 737 8.11 28.73 17.77
C LEU A 737 6.62 28.37 17.59
N CYS A 738 5.70 29.19 18.11
CA CYS A 738 4.26 29.00 17.92
C CYS A 738 3.92 28.93 16.43
N ALA A 739 4.47 29.85 15.62
CA ALA A 739 4.26 29.88 14.17
C ALA A 739 4.76 28.58 13.51
N LEU A 740 5.98 28.14 13.84
CA LEU A 740 6.51 26.89 13.29
C LEU A 740 5.61 25.69 13.62
N LEU A 741 5.18 25.55 14.87
CA LEU A 741 4.35 24.43 15.32
C LEU A 741 2.95 24.47 14.71
N ASN A 742 2.29 25.62 14.70
CA ASN A 742 0.93 25.78 14.15
C ASN A 742 0.89 25.54 12.64
N GLU A 743 1.98 25.86 11.93
CA GLU A 743 2.08 25.65 10.48
C GLU A 743 2.59 24.26 10.06
N ASN A 744 3.31 23.55 10.94
CA ASN A 744 4.08 22.36 10.52
C ASN A 744 4.04 21.14 11.47
N TYR A 745 3.35 21.16 12.62
CA TYR A 745 3.44 20.04 13.57
C TYR A 745 2.57 18.82 13.21
N MET A 746 1.27 18.99 13.06
CA MET A 746 0.33 17.90 12.69
C MET A 746 -0.70 18.48 11.70
N GLU A 747 -0.67 18.00 10.46
CA GLU A 747 -1.69 18.30 9.45
C GLU A 747 -2.35 16.96 9.11
N GLU A 748 -3.66 16.87 9.30
CA GLU A 748 -4.44 15.75 8.78
C GLU A 748 -4.48 15.85 7.25
N ASP A 749 -4.50 14.71 6.55
CA ASP A 749 -4.35 14.61 5.10
C ASP A 749 -5.40 15.41 4.30
N ASP A 750 -6.43 15.96 4.94
CA ASP A 750 -7.56 16.70 4.36
C ASP A 750 -7.48 18.25 4.49
N ASN A 751 -6.47 18.79 5.19
CA ASN A 751 -6.25 20.24 5.34
C ASN A 751 -7.45 21.01 5.95
N THR A 752 -8.29 20.35 6.75
CA THR A 752 -9.55 20.91 7.31
C THR A 752 -9.35 21.72 8.60
N SER A 753 -8.38 21.34 9.44
CA SER A 753 -8.06 22.02 10.69
C SER A 753 -6.58 21.88 11.07
N ARG A 754 -6.06 22.86 11.81
CA ARG A 754 -4.67 22.86 12.33
C ARG A 754 -4.68 23.17 13.82
N PHE A 755 -3.76 22.57 14.58
CA PHE A 755 -3.57 22.97 15.97
C PHE A 755 -3.15 24.44 16.07
N ASP A 756 -3.67 25.12 17.07
CA ASP A 756 -3.39 26.51 17.39
C ASP A 756 -2.80 26.57 18.81
N PHE A 757 -1.50 26.30 18.91
CA PHE A 757 -0.77 26.36 20.18
C PHE A 757 -0.61 27.82 20.62
N SER A 758 -1.05 28.12 21.84
CA SER A 758 -0.84 29.43 22.46
C SER A 758 0.53 29.50 23.17
N PRO A 759 1.11 30.70 23.33
CA PRO A 759 2.32 30.90 24.14
C PRO A 759 2.20 30.32 25.55
N GLU A 760 1.05 30.48 26.20
CA GLU A 760 0.78 30.00 27.55
C GLU A 760 0.76 28.48 27.62
N TYR A 761 0.18 27.82 26.60
CA TYR A 761 0.19 26.37 26.49
C TYR A 761 1.61 25.83 26.25
N LEU A 762 2.39 26.47 25.38
CA LEU A 762 3.78 26.05 25.13
C LEU A 762 4.64 26.21 26.38
N LEU A 763 4.50 27.31 27.14
CA LEU A 763 5.20 27.48 28.41
C LEU A 763 4.77 26.44 29.45
N TRP A 764 3.49 26.10 29.50
CA TRP A 764 2.99 25.04 30.37
C TRP A 764 3.58 23.67 30.00
N ALA A 765 3.65 23.34 28.71
CA ALA A 765 4.14 22.05 28.24
C ALA A 765 5.69 21.93 28.23
N LEU A 766 6.42 23.01 27.97
CA LEU A 766 7.87 23.01 27.75
C LEU A 766 8.68 23.50 28.95
N CYS A 767 8.06 24.23 29.88
CA CYS A 767 8.76 24.82 31.02
C CYS A 767 8.21 24.32 32.38
N PRO A 768 8.12 22.99 32.63
CA PRO A 768 7.79 22.49 33.96
C PRO A 768 8.91 22.79 34.97
N PRO A 769 8.65 22.72 36.28
CA PRO A 769 9.68 22.90 37.31
C PRO A 769 10.91 22.03 37.02
N GLY A 770 12.10 22.66 37.01
CA GLY A 770 13.36 21.97 36.71
C GLY A 770 13.67 21.74 35.23
N TRP A 771 12.91 22.33 34.29
CA TRP A 771 13.22 22.29 32.86
C TRP A 771 14.60 22.87 32.54
N LEU A 772 15.17 22.41 31.43
CA LEU A 772 16.53 22.73 31.02
C LEU A 772 16.52 23.34 29.61
N PRO A 773 16.87 24.63 29.43
CA PRO A 773 16.82 25.28 28.12
C PRO A 773 17.66 24.57 27.04
N GLN A 774 18.76 23.95 27.44
CA GLN A 774 19.61 23.19 26.54
C GLN A 774 18.91 21.96 25.93
N TRP A 775 17.83 21.45 26.53
CA TRP A 775 17.06 20.32 25.99
C TRP A 775 16.04 20.75 24.94
N HIS A 776 15.96 22.05 24.64
CA HIS A 776 15.21 22.61 23.52
C HIS A 776 16.18 22.95 22.38
N CYS A 777 16.12 22.19 21.30
CA CYS A 777 17.02 22.33 20.15
C CYS A 777 16.27 22.93 18.97
N GLY A 778 16.63 24.15 18.56
CA GLY A 778 16.15 24.79 17.34
C GLY A 778 17.15 24.69 16.19
N VAL A 779 16.66 24.70 14.95
CA VAL A 779 17.47 24.79 13.73
C VAL A 779 16.98 25.97 12.90
N LYS A 780 17.89 26.87 12.53
CA LYS A 780 17.63 28.05 11.69
C LYS A 780 18.36 27.95 10.36
N VAL A 781 17.79 28.59 9.34
CA VAL A 781 18.45 28.75 8.03
C VAL A 781 19.39 29.95 8.09
N ASN A 782 20.64 29.79 7.66
CA ASN A 782 21.67 30.83 7.79
C ASN A 782 21.31 32.10 7.00
N GLY A 783 20.69 31.96 5.82
CA GLY A 783 20.39 33.08 4.93
C GLY A 783 19.32 34.05 5.44
N ASN A 784 18.27 33.55 6.10
CA ASN A 784 17.12 34.36 6.53
C ASN A 784 16.79 34.25 8.02
N GLN A 785 17.57 33.47 8.79
CA GLN A 785 17.41 33.25 10.23
C GLN A 785 16.04 32.68 10.65
N LYS A 786 15.28 32.09 9.72
CA LYS A 786 13.97 31.48 10.00
C LYS A 786 14.13 30.13 10.71
N LEU A 787 13.39 29.91 11.79
CA LEU A 787 13.29 28.62 12.48
C LEU A 787 12.57 27.59 11.60
N VAL A 788 13.22 26.44 11.38
CA VAL A 788 12.74 25.39 10.46
C VAL A 788 12.76 23.98 11.06
N GLY A 789 13.31 23.82 12.26
CA GLY A 789 13.31 22.56 13.00
C GLY A 789 13.33 22.81 14.50
N PHE A 790 12.63 21.96 15.25
CA PHE A 790 12.51 22.04 16.69
C PHE A 790 12.32 20.67 17.31
N ILE A 791 13.06 20.37 18.38
CA ILE A 791 12.80 19.23 19.26
C ILE A 791 12.95 19.68 20.71
N ALA A 792 12.05 19.23 21.58
CA ALA A 792 12.08 19.57 22.99
C ALA A 792 11.87 18.36 23.90
N ALA A 793 12.66 18.31 24.96
CA ALA A 793 12.51 17.35 26.04
C ALA A 793 12.52 18.05 27.41
N VAL A 794 11.79 17.50 28.37
CA VAL A 794 11.72 17.97 29.75
C VAL A 794 12.10 16.83 30.72
N PRO A 795 12.71 17.10 31.87
CA PRO A 795 13.01 16.06 32.84
C PRO A 795 11.74 15.55 33.52
N THR A 796 11.68 14.24 33.74
CA THR A 796 10.60 13.60 34.49
C THR A 796 11.13 12.42 35.30
N ASN A 797 10.52 12.14 36.45
CA ASN A 797 10.79 10.92 37.22
C ASN A 797 9.68 9.92 36.96
N ILE A 798 10.05 8.69 36.60
CA ILE A 798 9.11 7.63 36.27
C ILE A 798 9.39 6.44 37.17
N ARG A 799 8.34 5.98 37.85
CA ARG A 799 8.36 4.72 38.58
C ARG A 799 7.99 3.58 37.64
N ILE A 800 8.88 2.60 37.56
CA ILE A 800 8.74 1.37 36.79
C ILE A 800 8.80 0.22 37.81
N TYR A 801 7.66 -0.39 38.09
CA TYR A 801 7.42 -1.31 39.21
C TYR A 801 7.89 -0.71 40.54
N ASP A 802 9.04 -1.17 41.03
CA ASP A 802 9.65 -0.76 42.30
C ASP A 802 10.88 0.16 42.10
N THR A 803 11.25 0.46 40.86
CA THR A 803 12.41 1.32 40.54
C THR A 803 11.95 2.69 40.09
N GLU A 804 12.48 3.74 40.70
CA GLU A 804 12.34 5.11 40.21
C GLU A 804 13.53 5.47 39.33
N LYS A 805 13.26 6.04 38.16
CA LYS A 805 14.30 6.49 37.24
C LYS A 805 13.97 7.86 36.68
N ARG A 806 15.00 8.71 36.66
CA ARG A 806 14.99 10.00 35.97
C ARG A 806 15.16 9.80 34.48
N MET A 807 14.25 10.37 33.69
CA MET A 807 14.20 10.24 32.23
C MET A 807 13.98 11.61 31.57
N ALA A 808 14.26 11.70 30.27
CA ALA A 808 13.85 12.81 29.43
C ALA A 808 12.51 12.50 28.73
N GLN A 809 11.47 13.27 29.02
CA GLN A 809 10.20 13.18 28.32
C GLN A 809 10.24 14.07 27.08
N VAL A 810 10.12 13.49 25.88
CA VAL A 810 10.11 14.25 24.62
C VAL A 810 8.67 14.70 24.32
N HIS A 811 8.45 16.02 24.22
CA HIS A 811 7.11 16.60 24.03
C HIS A 811 6.81 16.96 22.57
N PHE A 812 7.76 17.61 21.88
CA PHE A 812 7.58 18.07 20.51
C PHE A 812 8.76 17.69 19.64
N LEU A 813 8.46 17.28 18.41
CA LEU A 813 9.40 17.09 17.32
C LEU A 813 8.78 17.61 16.02
N CYS A 814 9.24 18.76 15.55
CA CYS A 814 8.73 19.43 14.37
C CYS A 814 9.86 19.75 13.40
N VAL A 815 9.70 19.37 12.14
CA VAL A 815 10.55 19.82 11.03
C VAL A 815 9.65 20.43 9.98
N HIS A 816 10.01 21.60 9.50
CA HIS A 816 9.31 22.31 8.45
C HIS A 816 9.04 21.37 7.27
N LYS A 817 7.80 21.35 6.77
CA LYS A 817 7.29 20.32 5.85
C LYS A 817 8.19 20.08 4.64
N LYS A 818 8.65 21.17 3.99
CA LYS A 818 9.54 21.12 2.81
C LYS A 818 10.92 20.50 3.06
N LEU A 819 11.29 20.29 4.32
CA LEU A 819 12.63 19.82 4.70
C LEU A 819 12.61 18.44 5.39
N ARG A 820 11.45 17.81 5.54
CA ARG A 820 11.33 16.49 6.19
C ARG A 820 12.09 15.38 5.43
N SER A 821 12.21 15.50 4.11
CA SER A 821 12.98 14.57 3.26
C SER A 821 14.51 14.73 3.39
N LYS A 822 15.00 15.82 4.01
CA LYS A 822 16.44 16.13 4.12
C LYS A 822 17.13 15.48 5.34
N ARG A 823 16.55 14.42 5.90
CA ARG A 823 17.09 13.66 7.07
C ARG A 823 17.45 14.52 8.28
N MET A 824 16.74 15.63 8.51
CA MET A 824 16.96 16.50 9.69
C MET A 824 16.45 15.88 10.99
N THR A 825 15.37 15.11 10.94
CA THR A 825 14.76 14.48 12.12
C THR A 825 15.74 13.58 12.90
N PRO A 826 16.49 12.64 12.26
CA PRO A 826 17.53 11.88 12.98
C PRO A 826 18.64 12.74 13.60
N VAL A 827 18.98 13.89 13.00
CA VAL A 827 20.02 14.79 13.52
C VAL A 827 19.53 15.53 14.76
N LEU A 828 18.28 16.00 14.75
CA LEU A 828 17.61 16.61 15.91
C LEU A 828 17.52 15.63 17.09
N ILE A 829 17.12 14.38 16.83
CA ILE A 829 17.06 13.34 17.86
C ILE A 829 18.46 13.08 18.43
N ARG A 830 19.47 12.90 17.58
CA ARG A 830 20.86 12.68 18.04
C ARG A 830 21.40 13.84 18.88
N GLU A 831 21.06 15.07 18.53
CA GLU A 831 21.51 16.26 19.27
C GLU A 831 20.81 16.39 20.62
N VAL A 832 19.48 16.20 20.71
CA VAL A 832 18.82 16.23 22.02
C VAL A 832 19.30 15.07 22.91
N THR A 833 19.49 13.87 22.35
CA THR A 833 20.07 12.72 23.08
C THR A 833 21.46 13.05 23.61
N ARG A 834 22.31 13.71 22.81
CA ARG A 834 23.65 14.15 23.26
C ARG A 834 23.56 15.10 24.45
N ARG A 835 22.70 16.12 24.37
CA ARG A 835 22.54 17.15 25.43
C ARG A 835 21.91 16.57 26.72
N VAL A 836 21.03 15.58 26.59
CA VAL A 836 20.45 14.83 27.72
C VAL A 836 21.51 13.95 28.37
N ASN A 837 22.29 13.19 27.57
CA ASN A 837 23.37 12.33 28.06
C ASN A 837 24.48 13.12 28.78
N MET A 838 24.79 14.35 28.34
CA MET A 838 25.75 15.23 29.04
C MET A 838 25.33 15.58 30.48
N GLN A 839 24.05 15.43 30.81
CA GLN A 839 23.50 15.65 32.16
C GLN A 839 23.37 14.33 32.95
N GLY A 840 23.95 13.23 32.45
CA GLY A 840 23.92 11.92 33.10
C GLY A 840 22.56 11.21 33.02
N VAL A 841 21.66 11.65 32.14
CA VAL A 841 20.38 10.98 31.87
C VAL A 841 20.51 10.24 30.55
N TYR A 842 20.24 8.93 30.54
CA TYR A 842 20.43 8.06 29.36
C TYR A 842 19.15 7.40 28.88
N GLN A 843 18.02 7.74 29.50
CA GLN A 843 16.71 7.16 29.18
C GLN A 843 15.72 8.26 28.83
N ALA A 844 14.85 7.98 27.87
CA ALA A 844 13.82 8.89 27.42
C ALA A 844 12.48 8.17 27.22
N VAL A 845 11.39 8.90 27.46
CA VAL A 845 10.03 8.45 27.19
C VAL A 845 9.36 9.41 26.21
N TYR A 846 8.53 8.90 25.34
CA TYR A 846 7.78 9.71 24.38
C TYR A 846 6.54 8.94 23.92
N THR A 847 5.59 9.66 23.33
CA THR A 847 4.36 9.11 22.76
C THR A 847 4.36 9.26 21.25
N ALA A 848 3.90 8.24 20.52
CA ALA A 848 3.73 8.28 19.07
C ALA A 848 2.31 7.85 18.68
N SER A 849 1.75 8.45 17.63
CA SER A 849 0.42 8.13 17.10
C SER A 849 0.39 6.87 16.24
N GLY A 850 1.55 6.42 15.75
CA GLY A 850 1.73 5.15 15.07
C GLY A 850 2.50 4.15 15.92
N VAL A 851 2.40 2.87 15.55
CA VAL A 851 3.10 1.77 16.20
C VAL A 851 4.58 1.84 15.85
N LEU A 852 5.40 2.03 16.87
CA LEU A 852 6.83 1.82 16.79
C LEU A 852 7.16 0.42 17.34
N PRO A 853 8.28 -0.19 16.94
CA PRO A 853 8.67 -1.50 17.45
C PRO A 853 8.61 -1.58 18.98
N LYS A 854 7.80 -2.53 19.50
CA LYS A 854 7.53 -2.84 20.93
C LYS A 854 7.30 -1.62 21.85
N PRO A 855 6.10 -0.99 21.83
CA PRO A 855 5.76 0.05 22.79
C PRO A 855 5.65 -0.53 24.20
N VAL A 856 6.22 0.15 25.20
CA VAL A 856 6.15 -0.25 26.63
C VAL A 856 4.73 -0.15 27.22
N ALA A 857 3.88 0.66 26.60
CA ALA A 857 2.46 0.79 26.92
C ALA A 857 1.68 1.27 25.67
N THR A 858 0.44 0.78 25.53
CA THR A 858 -0.50 1.24 24.51
C THR A 858 -1.72 1.87 25.18
N CYS A 859 -2.24 2.97 24.65
CA CYS A 859 -3.47 3.59 25.16
C CYS A 859 -4.48 3.80 24.02
N ARG A 860 -5.77 3.76 24.36
CA ARG A 860 -6.86 4.07 23.43
C ARG A 860 -7.49 5.39 23.85
N TYR A 861 -7.66 6.29 22.89
CA TYR A 861 -8.38 7.54 23.08
C TYR A 861 -9.88 7.31 22.90
N TRP A 862 -10.66 7.83 23.85
CA TRP A 862 -12.11 7.87 23.77
C TRP A 862 -12.54 9.31 23.57
N HIS A 863 -13.59 9.53 22.79
CA HIS A 863 -14.09 10.87 22.48
C HIS A 863 -15.58 10.98 22.77
N ARG A 864 -15.99 12.13 23.28
CA ARG A 864 -17.37 12.52 23.59
C ARG A 864 -17.65 13.88 22.98
N SER A 865 -18.64 13.94 22.10
CA SER A 865 -19.05 15.20 21.46
C SER A 865 -19.84 16.08 22.43
N LEU A 866 -19.32 17.28 22.75
CA LEU A 866 -19.98 18.25 23.64
C LEU A 866 -20.81 19.28 22.86
N ASN A 867 -20.38 19.60 21.64
CA ASN A 867 -21.12 20.41 20.68
C ASN A 867 -21.25 19.67 19.34
N PRO A 868 -22.14 18.66 19.25
CA PRO A 868 -22.32 17.86 18.04
C PRO A 868 -22.62 18.71 16.80
N ARG A 869 -23.44 19.76 16.94
CA ARG A 869 -23.81 20.66 15.83
C ARG A 869 -22.58 21.34 15.22
N LYS A 870 -21.76 21.99 16.04
CA LYS A 870 -20.55 22.67 15.56
C LYS A 870 -19.57 21.68 14.93
N LEU A 871 -19.42 20.49 15.51
CA LEU A 871 -18.52 19.44 14.97
C LEU A 871 -18.96 18.90 13.61
N ILE A 872 -20.27 18.78 13.38
CA ILE A 872 -20.83 18.40 12.07
C ILE A 872 -20.60 19.52 11.07
N GLU A 873 -20.89 20.77 11.44
CA GLU A 873 -20.73 21.94 10.56
C GLU A 873 -19.27 22.12 10.10
N VAL A 874 -18.28 21.85 10.97
CA VAL A 874 -16.85 21.92 10.61
C VAL A 874 -16.26 20.60 10.07
N ASN A 875 -17.10 19.60 9.81
CA ASN A 875 -16.70 18.27 9.32
C ASN A 875 -15.62 17.55 10.16
N PHE A 876 -15.67 17.71 11.49
CA PHE A 876 -14.62 17.17 12.37
C PHE A 876 -14.58 15.62 12.34
N PRO A 877 -13.40 14.98 12.15
CA PRO A 877 -13.27 13.54 11.86
C PRO A 877 -13.82 12.61 12.94
N ILE A 878 -13.82 13.10 14.19
CA ILE A 878 -14.17 12.34 15.40
C ILE A 878 -15.67 12.45 15.73
N SER A 879 -16.45 13.25 15.00
CA SER A 879 -17.90 13.23 15.16
C SER A 879 -18.42 11.84 14.77
N SER A 880 -18.87 11.06 15.75
CA SER A 880 -19.50 9.74 15.61
C SER A 880 -20.87 9.81 14.91
N LEU A 881 -21.02 10.79 14.03
CA LEU A 881 -22.20 11.19 13.30
C LEU A 881 -22.12 10.81 11.82
N ARG A 882 -21.05 10.11 11.42
CA ARG A 882 -20.82 9.61 10.07
C ARG A 882 -21.65 8.36 9.71
N GLY A 883 -22.57 7.93 10.57
CA GLY A 883 -23.56 6.88 10.25
C GLY A 883 -24.98 7.29 10.67
N ASN A 884 -25.90 7.38 9.71
CA ASN A 884 -27.37 7.46 9.82
C ASN A 884 -28.01 8.09 11.08
N MET A 885 -27.41 9.13 11.68
CA MET A 885 -27.87 9.77 12.91
C MET A 885 -28.26 11.22 12.65
N THR A 886 -29.55 11.54 12.81
CA THR A 886 -30.03 12.93 12.65
C THR A 886 -29.41 13.84 13.72
N ILE A 887 -29.22 15.14 13.41
CA ILE A 887 -28.70 16.14 14.36
C ILE A 887 -29.53 16.15 15.66
N GLN A 888 -30.85 15.99 15.58
CA GLN A 888 -31.73 15.91 16.75
C GLN A 888 -31.45 14.67 17.63
N ARG A 889 -31.22 13.51 17.01
CA ARG A 889 -30.85 12.28 17.73
C ARG A 889 -29.46 12.40 18.36
N ALA A 890 -28.52 13.03 17.66
CA ALA A 890 -27.18 13.33 18.14
C ALA A 890 -27.19 14.23 19.39
N LEU A 891 -28.02 15.29 19.34
CA LEU A 891 -28.22 16.21 20.46
C LEU A 891 -28.89 15.51 21.64
N LYS A 892 -29.82 14.57 21.40
CA LYS A 892 -30.46 13.77 22.45
C LYS A 892 -29.49 12.78 23.11
N LEU A 893 -28.68 12.06 22.32
CA LEU A 893 -27.69 11.09 22.81
C LEU A 893 -26.51 11.74 23.56
N ASN A 894 -26.14 12.97 23.16
CA ASN A 894 -25.09 13.75 23.79
C ASN A 894 -25.64 14.80 24.77
N ARG A 895 -26.91 14.69 25.18
CA ARG A 895 -27.47 15.58 26.21
C ARG A 895 -26.68 15.37 27.51
N LEU A 896 -26.23 16.48 28.08
CA LEU A 896 -25.57 16.52 29.39
C LEU A 896 -26.56 17.03 30.43
N LEU A 897 -26.20 16.84 31.69
CA LEU A 897 -26.92 17.39 32.84
C LEU A 897 -26.97 18.93 32.79
N GLU A 898 -27.93 19.50 33.50
CA GLU A 898 -28.10 20.97 33.60
C GLU A 898 -27.28 21.57 34.76
N ALA A 899 -26.84 20.74 35.72
CA ALA A 899 -25.94 21.10 36.82
C ALA A 899 -25.15 19.87 37.29
N PRO A 900 -23.98 20.05 37.96
CA PRO A 900 -23.22 18.94 38.55
C PRO A 900 -24.02 18.22 39.65
N LYS A 901 -23.88 16.90 39.73
CA LYS A 901 -24.51 16.05 40.77
C LYS A 901 -23.69 15.98 42.05
N THR A 902 -22.37 16.04 41.93
CA THR A 902 -21.46 15.82 43.05
C THR A 902 -21.46 17.03 43.99
N ALA A 903 -21.94 16.83 45.22
CA ALA A 903 -21.91 17.85 46.26
C ALA A 903 -20.45 18.18 46.67
N GLY A 904 -20.13 19.46 46.79
CA GLY A 904 -18.79 19.91 47.17
C GLY A 904 -17.77 19.99 46.03
N LEU A 905 -18.20 19.80 44.77
CA LEU A 905 -17.37 20.00 43.58
C LEU A 905 -17.09 21.50 43.37
N ARG A 906 -15.81 21.89 43.39
CA ARG A 906 -15.37 23.28 43.19
C ARG A 906 -14.02 23.36 42.45
N PRO A 907 -13.68 24.51 41.83
CA PRO A 907 -12.35 24.70 41.24
C PRO A 907 -11.22 24.50 42.27
N MET A 908 -10.11 23.94 41.81
CA MET A 908 -8.91 23.76 42.62
C MET A 908 -8.25 25.11 42.92
N THR A 909 -7.83 25.31 44.16
CA THR A 909 -7.05 26.46 44.60
C THR A 909 -5.63 26.06 44.98
N ARG A 910 -4.74 27.05 45.16
CA ARG A 910 -3.35 26.82 45.62
C ARG A 910 -3.30 26.09 46.97
N GLY A 911 -4.30 26.28 47.85
CA GLY A 911 -4.38 25.59 49.14
C GLY A 911 -4.62 24.08 49.02
N ASP A 912 -5.21 23.64 47.91
CA ASP A 912 -5.59 22.24 47.69
C ASP A 912 -4.44 21.38 47.15
N VAL A 913 -3.35 22.00 46.67
CA VAL A 913 -2.21 21.33 45.99
C VAL A 913 -1.67 20.17 46.81
N LYS A 914 -1.50 20.35 48.12
CA LYS A 914 -0.98 19.29 49.01
C LYS A 914 -1.94 18.10 49.10
N GLY A 915 -3.24 18.36 49.21
CA GLY A 915 -4.26 17.31 49.26
C GLY A 915 -4.41 16.57 47.93
N VAL A 916 -4.40 17.29 46.82
CA VAL A 916 -4.42 16.72 45.45
C VAL A 916 -3.17 15.87 45.20
N HIS A 917 -1.99 16.33 45.63
CA HIS A 917 -0.75 15.56 45.53
C HIS A 917 -0.84 14.22 46.28
N MET A 918 -1.40 14.20 47.50
CA MET A 918 -1.61 12.96 48.25
C MET A 918 -2.60 12.00 47.56
N LEU A 919 -3.73 12.53 47.08
CA LEU A 919 -4.73 11.74 46.34
C LEU A 919 -4.14 11.15 45.05
N LEU A 920 -3.41 11.96 44.28
CA LEU A 920 -2.78 11.54 43.04
C LEU A 920 -1.71 10.49 43.27
N GLN A 921 -0.85 10.65 44.29
CA GLN A 921 0.12 9.62 44.66
C GLN A 921 -0.56 8.31 45.05
N GLY A 922 -1.66 8.36 45.81
CA GLY A 922 -2.45 7.18 46.15
C GLY A 922 -3.04 6.50 44.92
N TYR A 923 -3.55 7.28 43.96
CA TYR A 923 -4.08 6.77 42.70
C TYR A 923 -3.01 6.14 41.82
N LEU A 924 -1.85 6.80 41.66
CA LEU A 924 -0.76 6.35 40.79
C LEU A 924 -0.06 5.08 41.29
N LYS A 925 -0.18 4.75 42.59
CA LYS A 925 0.30 3.47 43.15
C LYS A 925 -0.37 2.24 42.53
N LYS A 926 -1.56 2.39 41.95
CA LYS A 926 -2.31 1.29 41.30
C LYS A 926 -1.67 0.81 39.99
N TYR A 927 -0.72 1.57 39.43
CA TYR A 927 -0.10 1.28 38.14
C TYR A 927 1.36 0.87 38.30
N HIS A 928 1.82 -0.05 37.45
CA HIS A 928 3.23 -0.47 37.42
C HIS A 928 4.14 0.54 36.70
N LEU A 929 3.58 1.43 35.88
CA LEU A 929 4.31 2.51 35.21
C LEU A 929 3.59 3.82 35.49
N ALA A 930 4.21 4.74 36.22
CA ALA A 930 3.59 6.00 36.60
C ALA A 930 4.62 7.12 36.82
N PRO A 931 4.28 8.39 36.53
CA PRO A 931 5.14 9.52 36.89
C PRO A 931 5.19 9.71 38.40
N VAL A 932 6.33 10.15 38.90
CA VAL A 932 6.53 10.58 40.29
C VAL A 932 6.57 12.10 40.27
N LEU A 933 5.44 12.72 40.63
CA LEU A 933 5.30 14.17 40.63
C LEU A 933 5.56 14.72 42.03
N SER A 934 6.39 15.75 42.12
CA SER A 934 6.56 16.61 43.30
C SER A 934 5.36 17.53 43.51
N GLN A 935 5.31 18.21 44.66
CA GLN A 935 4.24 19.17 44.93
C GLN A 935 4.29 20.39 43.98
N GLU A 936 5.50 20.84 43.60
CA GLU A 936 5.69 21.92 42.63
C GLU A 936 5.20 21.52 41.23
N GLU A 937 5.47 20.27 40.82
CA GLU A 937 4.96 19.74 39.55
C GLU A 937 3.44 19.57 39.56
N VAL A 938 2.85 19.11 40.67
CA VAL A 938 1.39 19.06 40.84
C VAL A 938 0.78 20.45 40.72
N GLU A 939 1.40 21.46 41.34
CA GLU A 939 0.97 22.85 41.17
C GLU A 939 1.08 23.30 39.71
N HIS A 940 2.20 23.04 39.03
CA HIS A 940 2.39 23.46 37.64
C HIS A 940 1.41 22.79 36.67
N TRP A 941 1.21 21.47 36.80
CA TRP A 941 0.40 20.67 35.89
C TRP A 941 -1.10 20.75 36.16
N LEU A 942 -1.53 20.97 37.41
CA LEU A 942 -2.94 20.87 37.81
C LEU A 942 -3.55 22.16 38.34
N LEU A 943 -2.80 23.18 38.73
CA LEU A 943 -3.43 24.44 39.12
C LEU A 943 -4.13 25.07 37.91
N PRO A 944 -5.43 25.44 38.00
CA PRO A 944 -6.19 25.95 36.87
C PRO A 944 -5.52 27.18 36.23
N ARG A 945 -5.38 27.15 34.90
CA ARG A 945 -4.87 28.26 34.07
C ARG A 945 -5.82 28.45 32.91
N GLU A 946 -6.28 29.69 32.74
CA GLU A 946 -7.26 30.03 31.72
C GLU A 946 -6.83 29.55 30.32
N ASN A 947 -7.73 28.84 29.63
CA ASN A 947 -7.52 28.27 28.29
C ASN A 947 -6.38 27.23 28.17
N VAL A 948 -5.77 26.78 29.27
CA VAL A 948 -4.70 25.76 29.27
C VAL A 948 -5.14 24.51 30.02
N ILE A 949 -5.43 24.60 31.32
CA ILE A 949 -5.78 23.46 32.18
C ILE A 949 -6.87 23.86 33.16
N ASP A 950 -7.90 23.02 33.28
CA ASP A 950 -8.97 23.16 34.26
C ASP A 950 -8.92 21.97 35.23
N THR A 951 -8.98 22.25 36.53
CA THR A 951 -8.96 21.23 37.58
C THR A 951 -9.98 21.56 38.68
N TYR A 952 -10.72 20.54 39.09
CA TYR A 952 -11.78 20.63 40.09
C TYR A 952 -11.58 19.56 41.16
N VAL A 953 -11.87 19.90 42.40
CA VAL A 953 -11.75 19.04 43.58
C VAL A 953 -13.12 18.83 44.23
N VAL A 954 -13.30 17.69 44.88
CA VAL A 954 -14.50 17.35 45.65
C VAL A 954 -14.16 17.36 47.13
N GLU A 955 -14.80 18.25 47.87
CA GLU A 955 -14.65 18.42 49.30
C GLU A 955 -15.89 17.85 50.03
N ASN A 956 -15.67 16.94 50.98
CA ASN A 956 -16.77 16.38 51.76
C ASN A 956 -17.26 17.38 52.84
N SER A 957 -18.35 17.05 53.53
CA SER A 957 -18.93 17.89 54.58
C SER A 957 -18.00 18.16 55.78
N ALA A 958 -16.88 17.43 55.90
CA ALA A 958 -15.86 17.62 56.93
C ALA A 958 -14.65 18.45 56.46
N GLY A 959 -14.69 18.98 55.23
CA GLY A 959 -13.62 19.81 54.67
C GLY A 959 -12.41 19.03 54.13
N VAL A 960 -12.56 17.72 53.89
CA VAL A 960 -11.49 16.85 53.38
C VAL A 960 -11.69 16.58 51.90
N LEU A 961 -10.60 16.70 51.12
CA LEU A 961 -10.59 16.38 49.70
C LEU A 961 -10.68 14.86 49.50
N THR A 962 -11.61 14.44 48.66
CA THR A 962 -11.92 13.03 48.43
C THR A 962 -11.60 12.61 47.00
N ASP A 963 -11.94 13.46 46.03
CA ASP A 963 -11.86 13.21 44.59
C ASP A 963 -11.35 14.46 43.86
N PHE A 964 -10.77 14.30 42.67
CA PHE A 964 -10.48 15.43 41.78
C PHE A 964 -10.48 15.01 40.30
N VAL A 965 -10.69 15.98 39.42
CA VAL A 965 -10.63 15.79 37.97
C VAL A 965 -9.93 16.97 37.29
N SER A 966 -9.15 16.67 36.25
CA SER A 966 -8.47 17.68 35.43
C SER A 966 -8.53 17.36 33.95
N PHE A 967 -8.61 18.41 33.13
CA PHE A 967 -8.54 18.32 31.68
C PHE A 967 -7.88 19.58 31.08
N TYR A 968 -7.01 19.40 30.09
CA TYR A 968 -6.37 20.51 29.38
C TYR A 968 -7.08 20.81 28.07
N THR A 969 -7.09 22.08 27.67
CA THR A 969 -7.77 22.52 26.44
C THR A 969 -6.75 22.65 25.31
N MET A 970 -7.01 21.98 24.19
CA MET A 970 -6.32 22.20 22.92
C MET A 970 -7.23 22.95 21.97
N VAL A 971 -6.67 23.94 21.27
CA VAL A 971 -7.39 24.73 20.27
C VAL A 971 -6.93 24.31 18.88
N SER A 972 -7.89 24.22 17.96
CA SER A 972 -7.63 24.02 16.53
C SER A 972 -8.26 25.16 15.74
N ARG A 973 -7.53 25.72 14.79
CA ARG A 973 -8.06 26.65 13.80
C ARG A 973 -8.74 25.86 12.69
N VAL A 974 -9.98 26.23 12.37
CA VAL A 974 -10.74 25.64 11.26
C VAL A 974 -10.41 26.44 10.00
N LEU A 975 -9.94 25.77 8.96
CA LEU A 975 -9.57 26.41 7.70
C LEU A 975 -10.79 26.42 6.76
N ASN A 976 -10.95 27.49 5.98
CA ASN A 976 -11.93 27.58 4.89
C ASN A 976 -13.43 27.43 5.27
N HIS A 977 -13.83 27.64 6.53
CA HIS A 977 -15.23 27.60 6.96
C HIS A 977 -15.81 29.03 7.17
N PRO A 978 -17.00 29.37 6.61
CA PRO A 978 -17.52 30.74 6.61
C PRO A 978 -17.92 31.28 7.99
N VAL A 979 -18.31 30.39 8.92
CA VAL A 979 -18.83 30.76 10.25
C VAL A 979 -17.88 30.41 11.40
N HIS A 980 -17.46 29.15 11.53
CA HIS A 980 -16.56 28.68 12.59
C HIS A 980 -15.09 28.89 12.24
N LYS A 981 -14.38 29.70 13.05
CA LYS A 981 -12.93 29.95 12.88
C LYS A 981 -12.03 29.07 13.76
N GLY A 982 -12.60 28.40 14.76
CA GLY A 982 -11.83 27.58 15.69
C GLY A 982 -12.67 26.60 16.50
N LEU A 983 -12.02 25.55 16.97
CA LEU A 983 -12.55 24.44 17.74
C LEU A 983 -11.73 24.26 19.02
N LYS A 984 -12.39 24.03 20.16
CA LYS A 984 -11.74 23.70 21.43
C LYS A 984 -12.00 22.22 21.77
N ALA A 985 -10.98 21.47 22.14
CA ALA A 985 -11.06 20.10 22.61
C ALA A 985 -10.47 19.99 24.02
N ALA A 986 -11.20 19.36 24.95
CA ALA A 986 -10.72 19.09 26.30
C ALA A 986 -10.16 17.68 26.35
N HIS A 987 -8.91 17.54 26.77
CA HIS A 987 -8.24 16.27 26.96
C HIS A 987 -8.13 15.98 28.46
N SER A 988 -8.79 14.93 28.93
CA SER A 988 -8.70 14.51 30.34
C SER A 988 -7.26 14.13 30.68
N LEU A 989 -6.73 14.75 31.73
CA LEU A 989 -5.37 14.54 32.22
C LEU A 989 -5.38 13.54 33.39
N TYR A 990 -6.14 13.81 34.45
CA TYR A 990 -6.37 12.86 35.55
C TYR A 990 -7.82 12.90 36.02
N CYS A 991 -8.35 11.74 36.42
CA CYS A 991 -9.55 11.66 37.23
C CYS A 991 -9.33 10.65 38.36
N VAL A 992 -9.37 11.16 39.60
CA VAL A 992 -9.19 10.37 40.81
C VAL A 992 -10.50 10.34 41.56
N SER A 993 -11.09 9.15 41.61
CA SER A 993 -12.32 8.83 42.33
C SER A 993 -12.00 7.82 43.44
N SER A 994 -12.31 8.21 44.67
CA SER A 994 -12.16 7.49 45.93
C SER A 994 -13.50 7.36 46.66
N SER A 995 -14.33 8.41 46.68
CA SER A 995 -15.62 8.43 47.38
C SER A 995 -16.81 8.53 46.43
N THR A 996 -16.73 9.40 45.43
CA THR A 996 -17.77 9.57 44.41
C THR A 996 -17.67 8.47 43.35
N PRO A 997 -18.77 7.83 42.91
CA PRO A 997 -18.73 6.88 41.79
C PRO A 997 -18.12 7.53 40.54
N LEU A 998 -17.15 6.85 39.91
CA LEU A 998 -16.47 7.36 38.72
C LEU A 998 -17.42 7.80 37.58
N PRO A 999 -18.54 7.11 37.27
CA PRO A 999 -19.48 7.57 36.26
C PRO A 999 -20.09 8.94 36.56
N ASP A 1000 -20.45 9.19 37.83
CA ASP A 1000 -21.05 10.47 38.25
C ASP A 1000 -20.02 11.61 38.14
N LEU A 1001 -18.79 11.36 38.59
CA LEU A 1001 -17.69 12.32 38.47
C LEU A 1001 -17.33 12.61 37.01
N MET A 1002 -17.41 11.60 36.13
CA MET A 1002 -17.23 11.76 34.68
C MET A 1002 -18.35 12.58 34.04
N GLU A 1003 -19.62 12.36 34.40
CA GLU A 1003 -20.73 13.17 33.90
C GLU A 1003 -20.58 14.65 34.29
N ASP A 1004 -20.18 14.91 35.54
CA ASP A 1004 -19.89 16.26 36.02
C ASP A 1004 -18.70 16.89 35.28
N THR A 1005 -17.67 16.10 34.96
CA THR A 1005 -16.52 16.55 34.16
C THR A 1005 -16.93 16.98 32.75
N LEU A 1006 -17.84 16.22 32.10
CA LEU A 1006 -18.36 16.57 30.78
C LEU A 1006 -19.18 17.87 30.82
N PHE A 1007 -19.96 18.07 31.90
CA PHE A 1007 -20.68 19.32 32.13
C PHE A 1007 -19.70 20.50 32.28
N LEU A 1008 -18.67 20.35 33.11
CA LEU A 1008 -17.65 21.38 33.34
C LEU A 1008 -16.90 21.73 32.05
N ALA A 1009 -16.47 20.73 31.26
CA ALA A 1009 -15.84 20.95 29.97
C ALA A 1009 -16.76 21.72 29.00
N LYS A 1010 -18.06 21.41 28.97
CA LYS A 1010 -19.03 22.16 28.15
C LYS A 1010 -19.18 23.61 28.61
N SER A 1011 -19.14 23.87 29.93
CA SER A 1011 -19.27 25.22 30.50
C SER A 1011 -18.12 26.16 30.10
N VAL A 1012 -16.92 25.63 29.84
CA VAL A 1012 -15.77 26.38 29.30
C VAL A 1012 -15.73 26.42 27.77
N SER A 1013 -16.88 26.20 27.11
CA SER A 1013 -17.08 26.28 25.65
C SER A 1013 -16.26 25.28 24.82
N VAL A 1014 -15.97 24.11 25.38
CA VAL A 1014 -15.30 23.03 24.66
C VAL A 1014 -16.29 22.28 23.75
N CYS A 1015 -15.83 21.93 22.55
CA CYS A 1015 -16.63 21.29 21.51
C CYS A 1015 -16.54 19.76 21.56
N VAL A 1016 -15.40 19.18 21.99
CA VAL A 1016 -15.16 17.73 22.17
C VAL A 1016 -14.45 17.49 23.49
N SER A 1017 -14.88 16.49 24.27
CA SER A 1017 -14.08 15.94 25.36
C SER A 1017 -13.45 14.63 24.91
N GLY A 1018 -12.13 14.51 25.05
CA GLY A 1018 -11.38 13.28 24.85
C GLY A 1018 -10.79 12.80 26.18
N GLY A 1019 -10.83 11.50 26.44
CA GLY A 1019 -10.22 10.89 27.62
C GLY A 1019 -9.34 9.70 27.24
N GLN A 1020 -8.17 9.60 27.87
CA GLN A 1020 -7.35 8.39 27.82
C GLN A 1020 -7.73 7.50 28.99
N ARG A 1021 -8.11 6.25 28.71
CA ARG A 1021 -8.04 5.19 29.74
C ARG A 1021 -6.72 4.46 29.47
N LEU A 1022 -5.74 4.64 30.34
CA LEU A 1022 -4.48 3.87 30.33
C LEU A 1022 -4.84 2.39 30.58
N CYS A 1023 -5.01 1.64 29.50
CA CYS A 1023 -5.06 0.19 29.55
C CYS A 1023 -3.59 -0.29 29.53
N VAL A 1024 -2.94 -0.27 30.69
CA VAL A 1024 -1.54 -0.67 30.81
C VAL A 1024 -1.46 -2.20 30.71
N ARG A 1025 -1.43 -2.75 29.49
CA ARG A 1025 -0.76 -4.03 29.26
C ARG A 1025 0.73 -3.70 29.13
N VAL A 1026 1.47 -3.86 30.23
CA VAL A 1026 2.93 -3.81 30.19
C VAL A 1026 3.39 -5.12 29.53
N ASN A 1027 3.84 -5.04 28.29
CA ASN A 1027 4.75 -6.04 27.74
C ASN A 1027 6.14 -5.41 27.81
N LEU A 1028 6.87 -5.69 28.89
CA LEU A 1028 8.32 -5.48 28.91
C LEU A 1028 8.99 -6.66 28.20
#